data_AF-A0A2V8SV06-F1
#
_entry.id   AF-A0A2V8SV06-F1
#
_cell.length_a   1.000
_cell.length_b   1.000
_cell.length_c   1.000
_cell.angle_alpha   90.00
_cell.angle_beta   90.00
_cell.angle_gamma   90.00
#
_symmetry.space_group_name_H-M   'P 1'
#
loop_
_entity.id
_entity.type
_entity.pdbx_description
1 polymer ?
#
loop_
_entity_poly.entity_id
_entity_poly.type
_entity_poly.pdbx_seq_one_letter_code
_entity_poly.pdbx_strand_id
1 'polypeptide(L)'
;MNDNVSQFLKVYESISTWGPDRIQNEYFSSSYAIEFSDSVFFNSLYVSVPVEHKLIKMLSEPLPGSLLAFCGPAGSGKSTVSHRVKQRLEENKGNLVIFVDMRSERAGKTHDDSDDGISDTVIREIILSRFRRLFDLNHQQQTERQPSPRAYFPDTERSLKDELVYFSLAPENYTSQAFDVFSTEGEELLNLYRTHHKDQSEKKRFESWYWECQYEAEIQTIRRSVLSKIDIVHYIAFIRDRKLYDKVFIWLDNLDSFSNEQQVRISNFLQTAHKPVVNTCQIVVSVREENIYRIGDFHDSFTEPYVTKVTIGDPDKDTDDVVEYKALNVSVINQTDLMEIVRKKIDFTNIRCSHLYDDQASSSAWPTPDEYESALDLSSRVLDCFKAEKVILLANNSIREFLRIHAKFLRFLFEQTSPRITQILKSRSNWQLSTEFLSWLHVLDEPLRLNTFNIMSDIARFETGFTPKEIGCFLPYIVLTRIWNECLRLRGRPSPANNPYLHRIVEDIEQDFRYERNDILQTVLDLYGKAGRRSNFITFRKKQRVERVEDLPWESTVRITYRGKVTVGSVICSFGYLRDCSERLVPNLPDYKVETQVIENIRSIAEIHLASLQSIRDMTFPTDKNWFSKYLLRYGLPLEPAFVRMHPDTGRKIKGYSESRTLFVNSILVSILSFFKHDRIKRPLLIEIKSKFDMYLAQLEAGKAVECFDFELEGR
;
A
#
# COMPACT_ATOMS: atom_id res chain seq x y z
N MET A 1 -5.48 19.17 30.90
CA MET A 1 -4.80 19.26 29.58
C MET A 1 -5.25 20.58 28.97
N ASN A 2 -4.41 21.32 28.26
CA ASN A 2 -4.94 22.42 27.43
C ASN A 2 -5.77 21.75 26.33
N ASP A 3 -7.11 21.86 26.38
CA ASP A 3 -8.04 21.21 25.43
C ASP A 3 -7.66 21.50 23.96
N ASN A 4 -6.97 22.62 23.75
CA ASN A 4 -6.45 23.12 22.48
C ASN A 4 -5.43 22.18 21.80
N VAL A 5 -4.46 21.61 22.53
CA VAL A 5 -3.44 20.71 21.95
C VAL A 5 -4.06 19.36 21.57
N SER A 6 -5.00 18.88 22.39
CA SER A 6 -5.77 17.68 22.08
C SER A 6 -6.60 17.87 20.80
N GLN A 7 -7.21 19.05 20.63
CA GLN A 7 -7.98 19.37 19.43
C GLN A 7 -7.11 19.49 18.17
N PHE A 8 -5.96 20.16 18.24
CA PHE A 8 -4.99 20.22 17.14
C PHE A 8 -4.57 18.82 16.68
N LEU A 9 -4.22 17.93 17.62
CA LEU A 9 -3.78 16.57 17.30
C LEU A 9 -4.91 15.70 16.74
N LYS A 10 -6.16 15.91 17.17
CA LYS A 10 -7.35 15.26 16.57
C LYS A 10 -7.56 15.71 15.12
N VAL A 11 -7.37 17.00 14.84
CA VAL A 11 -7.45 17.54 13.47
C VAL A 11 -6.31 16.99 12.61
N TYR A 12 -5.08 16.98 13.13
CA TYR A 12 -3.92 16.43 12.43
C TYR A 12 -4.06 14.92 12.16
N GLU A 13 -4.53 14.13 13.13
CA GLU A 13 -4.84 12.70 12.96
C GLU A 13 -5.85 12.50 11.84
N SER A 14 -6.86 13.36 11.78
CA SER A 14 -7.86 13.33 10.72
C SER A 14 -7.23 13.65 9.35
N ILE A 15 -6.58 14.80 9.19
CA ILE A 15 -5.89 15.24 7.94
C ILE A 15 -4.84 14.23 7.47
N SER A 16 -4.18 13.54 8.40
CA SER A 16 -3.17 12.51 8.12
C SER A 16 -3.73 11.28 7.42
N THR A 17 -5.02 11.01 7.56
CA THR A 17 -5.68 9.83 6.94
C THR A 17 -6.56 10.15 5.74
N TRP A 18 -6.70 11.43 5.39
CA TRP A 18 -7.59 11.92 4.35
C TRP A 18 -6.98 11.87 2.94
N GLY A 19 -7.81 11.46 1.99
CA GLY A 19 -7.63 11.76 0.56
C GLY A 19 -8.67 12.80 0.12
N PRO A 20 -8.53 13.39 -1.08
CA PRO A 20 -9.41 14.45 -1.60
C PRO A 20 -10.91 14.14 -1.42
N ASP A 21 -11.33 12.91 -1.74
CA ASP A 21 -12.73 12.50 -1.76
C ASP A 21 -13.40 12.41 -0.38
N ARG A 22 -12.64 12.20 0.70
CA ARG A 22 -13.19 12.13 2.08
C ARG A 22 -13.43 13.50 2.69
N ILE A 23 -12.79 14.53 2.15
CA ILE A 23 -12.81 15.90 2.68
C ILE A 23 -14.12 16.59 2.31
N GLN A 24 -14.78 16.16 1.23
CA GLN A 24 -16.09 16.65 0.77
C GLN A 24 -17.28 15.96 1.46
N ASN A 25 -17.05 15.10 2.47
CA ASN A 25 -18.13 14.45 3.20
C ASN A 25 -18.73 15.42 4.24
N GLU A 26 -20.00 15.77 4.08
CA GLU A 26 -20.77 16.72 4.91
C GLU A 26 -20.72 16.39 6.42
N TYR A 27 -20.62 15.11 6.79
CA TYR A 27 -20.49 14.70 8.19
C TYR A 27 -19.17 15.14 8.82
N PHE A 28 -18.09 15.18 8.04
CA PHE A 28 -16.77 15.52 8.52
C PHE A 28 -16.49 17.03 8.48
N SER A 29 -16.97 17.74 7.45
CA SER A 29 -16.89 19.21 7.39
C SER A 29 -17.62 19.85 8.57
N SER A 30 -18.79 19.31 8.94
CA SER A 30 -19.56 19.74 10.11
C SER A 30 -18.89 19.40 11.45
N SER A 31 -18.18 18.27 11.56
CA SER A 31 -17.56 17.82 12.82
C SER A 31 -16.29 18.60 13.23
N TYR A 32 -15.56 19.15 12.26
CA TYR A 32 -14.27 19.82 12.51
C TYR A 32 -14.21 21.27 12.03
N ALA A 33 -15.28 21.78 11.39
CA ALA A 33 -15.36 23.11 10.78
C ALA A 33 -14.27 23.41 9.73
N ILE A 34 -13.61 22.39 9.19
CA ILE A 34 -12.53 22.55 8.22
C ILE A 34 -13.11 22.36 6.81
N GLU A 35 -13.32 23.47 6.11
CA GLU A 35 -13.64 23.48 4.67
C GLU A 35 -12.49 24.08 3.86
N PHE A 36 -12.09 23.40 2.79
CA PHE A 36 -11.14 23.92 1.81
C PHE A 36 -11.37 23.25 0.45
N SER A 37 -11.07 23.98 -0.63
CA SER A 37 -11.18 23.46 -1.98
C SER A 37 -10.10 22.42 -2.30
N ASP A 38 -10.37 21.55 -3.28
CA ASP A 38 -9.37 20.62 -3.84
C ASP A 38 -8.08 21.36 -4.26
N SER A 39 -8.21 22.56 -4.82
CA SER A 39 -7.06 23.39 -5.19
C SER A 39 -6.19 23.77 -3.99
N VAL A 40 -6.79 24.12 -2.86
CA VAL A 40 -6.04 24.42 -1.63
C VAL A 40 -5.40 23.16 -1.06
N PHE A 41 -6.09 22.01 -1.09
CA PHE A 41 -5.50 20.73 -0.72
C PHE A 41 -4.24 20.43 -1.55
N PHE A 42 -4.34 20.47 -2.87
CA PHE A 42 -3.21 20.14 -3.75
C PHE A 42 -2.08 21.17 -3.64
N ASN A 43 -2.39 22.44 -3.47
CA ASN A 43 -1.35 23.47 -3.35
C ASN A 43 -0.62 23.40 -2.00
N SER A 44 -1.32 23.01 -0.92
CA SER A 44 -0.75 23.05 0.43
C SER A 44 -0.24 21.69 0.94
N LEU A 45 -0.82 20.58 0.50
CA LEU A 45 -0.57 19.25 1.09
C LEU A 45 0.08 18.24 0.13
N TYR A 46 -0.06 18.45 -1.18
CA TYR A 46 0.49 17.50 -2.15
C TYR A 46 1.99 17.73 -2.35
N VAL A 47 2.73 16.62 -2.44
CA VAL A 47 4.13 16.58 -2.85
C VAL A 47 4.15 15.93 -4.23
N SER A 48 4.60 16.67 -5.23
CA SER A 48 4.65 16.17 -6.60
C SER A 48 5.66 15.02 -6.67
N VAL A 49 5.23 13.93 -7.28
CA VAL A 49 6.07 12.75 -7.48
C VAL A 49 6.48 12.67 -8.96
N PRO A 50 7.69 12.18 -9.29
CA PRO A 50 8.15 12.04 -10.68
C PRO A 50 7.18 11.24 -11.57
N VAL A 51 6.41 10.36 -10.95
CA VAL A 51 5.40 9.50 -11.55
C VAL A 51 4.26 10.31 -12.20
N GLU A 52 3.86 11.45 -11.62
CA GLU A 52 2.82 12.35 -12.19
C GLU A 52 3.22 12.81 -13.59
N HIS A 53 4.44 13.33 -13.73
CA HIS A 53 4.98 13.85 -14.99
C HIS A 53 5.09 12.75 -16.05
N LYS A 54 5.54 11.54 -15.65
CA LYS A 54 5.59 10.38 -16.53
C LYS A 54 4.20 10.00 -17.03
N LEU A 55 3.20 10.00 -16.15
CA LEU A 55 1.84 9.62 -16.49
C LEU A 55 1.19 10.61 -17.46
N ILE A 56 1.34 11.91 -17.22
CA ILE A 56 0.85 12.96 -18.13
C ILE A 56 1.49 12.80 -19.50
N LYS A 57 2.80 12.54 -19.56
CA LYS A 57 3.50 12.29 -20.83
C LYS A 57 2.94 11.08 -21.56
N MET A 58 2.80 9.94 -20.87
CA MET A 58 2.27 8.70 -21.47
C MET A 58 0.83 8.85 -21.98
N LEU A 59 -0.03 9.56 -21.25
CA LEU A 59 -1.41 9.82 -21.64
C LEU A 59 -1.51 10.84 -22.81
N SER A 60 -0.53 11.73 -22.90
CA SER A 60 -0.42 12.70 -24.00
C SER A 60 0.08 12.07 -25.30
N GLU A 61 0.76 10.91 -25.24
CA GLU A 61 1.20 10.18 -26.44
C GLU A 61 0.02 9.41 -27.09
N PRO A 62 -0.05 9.34 -28.43
CA PRO A 62 -1.05 8.52 -29.12
C PRO A 62 -0.69 7.04 -28.93
N LEU A 63 -1.51 6.33 -28.15
CA LEU A 63 -1.39 4.90 -27.90
C LEU A 63 -2.64 4.19 -28.43
N PRO A 64 -2.58 3.51 -29.59
CA PRO A 64 -3.71 2.75 -30.10
C PRO A 64 -4.03 1.59 -29.15
N GLY A 65 -5.29 1.50 -28.71
CA GLY A 65 -5.79 0.33 -27.96
C GLY A 65 -5.27 0.17 -26.55
N SER A 66 -4.68 1.22 -25.96
CA SER A 66 -3.97 1.08 -24.68
C SER A 66 -4.87 1.16 -23.47
N LEU A 67 -4.79 0.14 -22.64
CA LEU A 67 -4.98 0.21 -21.21
C LEU A 67 -3.65 0.62 -20.56
N LEU A 68 -3.68 1.63 -19.70
CA LEU A 68 -2.57 2.04 -18.87
C LEU A 68 -2.87 1.69 -17.42
N ALA A 69 -2.04 0.85 -16.83
CA ALA A 69 -2.19 0.47 -15.44
C ALA A 69 -1.23 1.26 -14.55
N PHE A 70 -1.78 1.87 -13.51
CA PHE A 70 -1.10 2.65 -12.50
C PHE A 70 -0.95 1.84 -11.23
N CYS A 71 0.30 1.61 -10.85
CA CYS A 71 0.67 0.46 -10.05
C CYS A 71 1.42 0.91 -8.81
N GLY A 72 0.86 0.76 -7.61
CA GLY A 72 1.55 1.26 -6.41
C GLY A 72 1.09 0.60 -5.11
N PRO A 73 1.86 0.75 -4.02
CA PRO A 73 1.51 0.15 -2.74
C PRO A 73 0.14 0.61 -2.22
N ALA A 74 -0.48 -0.16 -1.33
CA ALA A 74 -1.71 0.24 -0.66
C ALA A 74 -1.53 1.64 -0.04
N GLY A 75 -2.45 2.59 -0.27
CA GLY A 75 -2.33 3.94 0.31
C GLY A 75 -1.17 4.79 -0.21
N SER A 76 -0.52 4.43 -1.34
CA SER A 76 0.57 5.19 -1.98
C SER A 76 0.15 6.53 -2.61
N GLY A 77 -0.98 7.09 -2.18
CA GLY A 77 -1.56 8.29 -2.78
C GLY A 77 -2.06 8.08 -4.20
N LYS A 78 -2.40 6.85 -4.63
CA LYS A 78 -2.84 6.59 -6.01
C LYS A 78 -4.00 7.49 -6.42
N SER A 79 -5.07 7.52 -5.63
CA SER A 79 -6.20 8.42 -5.84
C SER A 79 -5.76 9.88 -5.87
N THR A 80 -4.84 10.29 -4.99
CA THR A 80 -4.29 11.66 -4.97
C THR A 80 -3.50 12.00 -6.25
N VAL A 81 -2.65 11.10 -6.74
CA VAL A 81 -1.94 11.25 -8.03
C VAL A 81 -2.94 11.24 -9.18
N SER A 82 -3.97 10.39 -9.12
CA SER A 82 -5.02 10.29 -10.14
C SER A 82 -5.79 11.60 -10.27
N HIS A 83 -6.23 12.16 -9.16
CA HIS A 83 -6.92 13.45 -9.11
C HIS A 83 -6.02 14.59 -9.60
N ARG A 84 -4.73 14.58 -9.25
CA ARG A 84 -3.80 15.58 -9.73
C ARG A 84 -3.56 15.47 -11.24
N VAL A 85 -3.35 14.25 -11.75
CA VAL A 85 -3.17 14.01 -13.19
C VAL A 85 -4.44 14.37 -13.96
N LYS A 86 -5.62 14.04 -13.42
CA LYS A 86 -6.90 14.51 -13.95
C LYS A 86 -6.91 16.03 -14.09
N GLN A 87 -6.64 16.76 -13.01
CA GLN A 87 -6.62 18.22 -13.01
C GLN A 87 -5.69 18.77 -14.09
N ARG A 88 -4.47 18.22 -14.20
CA ARG A 88 -3.48 18.62 -15.22
C ARG A 88 -3.89 18.29 -16.64
N LEU A 89 -4.56 17.15 -16.86
CA LEU A 89 -5.05 16.78 -18.18
C LEU A 89 -6.22 17.68 -18.61
N GLU A 90 -7.13 18.00 -17.69
CA GLU A 90 -8.28 18.88 -17.95
C GLU A 90 -7.88 20.36 -18.12
N GLU A 91 -6.75 20.80 -17.53
CA GLU A 91 -6.12 22.10 -17.84
C GLU A 91 -5.78 22.23 -19.34
N ASN A 92 -5.48 21.12 -20.03
CA ASN A 92 -5.33 21.09 -21.47
C ASN A 92 -6.71 20.99 -22.13
N LYS A 93 -7.14 22.07 -22.78
CA LYS A 93 -8.49 22.28 -23.38
C LYS A 93 -8.98 21.25 -24.43
N GLY A 94 -8.29 20.12 -24.61
CA GLY A 94 -8.65 19.04 -25.54
C GLY A 94 -8.89 17.67 -24.87
N ASN A 95 -8.80 17.55 -23.55
CA ASN A 95 -8.92 16.27 -22.86
C ASN A 95 -10.17 16.22 -21.96
N LEU A 96 -10.87 15.08 -21.97
CA LEU A 96 -11.92 14.76 -21.01
C LEU A 96 -11.49 13.57 -20.16
N VAL A 97 -11.51 13.71 -18.83
CA VAL A 97 -11.18 12.62 -17.91
C VAL A 97 -12.41 12.21 -17.11
N ILE A 98 -12.86 10.98 -17.31
CA ILE A 98 -14.00 10.40 -16.63
C ILE A 98 -13.48 9.52 -15.50
N PHE A 99 -13.58 10.05 -14.29
CA PHE A 99 -13.15 9.35 -13.09
C PHE A 99 -14.27 8.45 -12.55
N VAL A 100 -13.98 7.16 -12.43
CA VAL A 100 -14.89 6.13 -11.95
C VAL A 100 -14.30 5.50 -10.69
N ASP A 101 -14.83 5.88 -9.53
CA ASP A 101 -14.53 5.19 -8.27
C ASP A 101 -15.41 3.94 -8.14
N MET A 102 -14.77 2.78 -8.18
CA MET A 102 -15.45 1.50 -8.08
C MET A 102 -15.96 1.20 -6.66
N ARG A 103 -15.56 1.97 -5.63
CA ARG A 103 -16.02 1.81 -4.23
C ARG A 103 -17.29 2.60 -3.88
N SER A 104 -18.03 3.11 -4.86
CA SER A 104 -19.27 3.86 -4.56
C SER A 104 -20.17 3.10 -3.57
N GLU A 105 -20.90 3.81 -2.71
CA GLU A 105 -21.68 3.21 -1.59
C GLU A 105 -22.64 2.07 -2.00
N ARG A 106 -23.06 2.01 -3.27
CA ARG A 106 -23.85 0.89 -3.81
C ARG A 106 -23.03 -0.39 -4.07
N ALA A 107 -21.78 -0.26 -4.49
CA ALA A 107 -20.86 -1.38 -4.67
C ALA A 107 -20.28 -1.85 -3.32
N GLY A 108 -20.00 -0.93 -2.39
CA GLY A 108 -19.52 -1.27 -1.04
C GLY A 108 -20.53 -2.08 -0.22
N LYS A 109 -21.83 -1.80 -0.34
CA LYS A 109 -22.89 -2.52 0.39
C LYS A 109 -23.10 -3.97 -0.06
N THR A 110 -22.66 -4.34 -1.26
CA THR A 110 -22.68 -5.72 -1.77
C THR A 110 -21.37 -6.46 -1.51
N HIS A 111 -20.34 -5.78 -0.98
CA HIS A 111 -18.99 -6.32 -0.83
C HIS A 111 -18.68 -6.98 0.50
N ASP A 112 -19.38 -6.64 1.59
CA ASP A 112 -18.99 -7.12 2.92
C ASP A 112 -19.55 -8.51 3.27
N ASP A 113 -20.60 -9.03 2.60
CA ASP A 113 -21.31 -10.24 3.10
C ASP A 113 -21.72 -11.33 2.07
N SER A 114 -21.49 -11.20 0.76
CA SER A 114 -21.90 -12.25 -0.19
C SER A 114 -20.94 -12.44 -1.38
N ASP A 115 -20.59 -13.70 -1.64
CA ASP A 115 -19.85 -14.22 -2.81
C ASP A 115 -20.55 -13.96 -4.17
N ASP A 116 -21.67 -13.23 -4.19
CA ASP A 116 -22.36 -12.85 -5.42
C ASP A 116 -21.55 -11.76 -6.13
N GLY A 117 -20.67 -12.20 -7.01
CA GLY A 117 -19.74 -11.35 -7.74
C GLY A 117 -20.44 -10.19 -8.46
N ILE A 118 -19.77 -9.03 -8.48
CA ILE A 118 -20.16 -7.92 -9.35
C ILE A 118 -20.26 -8.43 -10.79
N SER A 119 -21.46 -8.37 -11.37
CA SER A 119 -21.68 -8.71 -12.77
C SER A 119 -21.21 -7.59 -13.70
N ASP A 120 -20.88 -7.95 -14.95
CA ASP A 120 -20.51 -6.98 -16.00
C ASP A 120 -21.58 -5.89 -16.16
N THR A 121 -22.85 -6.24 -15.93
CA THR A 121 -23.99 -5.32 -15.95
C THR A 121 -23.87 -4.20 -14.92
N VAL A 122 -23.48 -4.52 -13.68
CA VAL A 122 -23.34 -3.53 -12.60
C VAL A 122 -22.20 -2.54 -12.90
N ILE A 123 -21.07 -3.05 -13.40
CA ILE A 123 -19.91 -2.23 -13.80
C ILE A 123 -20.30 -1.29 -14.92
N ARG A 124 -20.98 -1.82 -15.94
CA ARG A 124 -21.48 -1.07 -17.09
C ARG A 124 -22.40 0.05 -16.63
N GLU A 125 -23.34 -0.23 -15.74
CA GLU A 125 -24.27 0.78 -15.20
C GLU A 125 -23.56 1.90 -14.43
N ILE A 126 -22.57 1.55 -13.59
CA ILE A 126 -21.79 2.55 -12.84
C ILE A 126 -21.13 3.52 -13.82
N ILE A 127 -20.46 3.01 -14.84
CA ILE A 127 -19.74 3.82 -15.82
C ILE A 127 -20.72 4.64 -16.66
N LEU A 128 -21.78 4.02 -17.17
CA LEU A 128 -22.84 4.70 -17.93
C LEU A 128 -23.49 5.85 -17.16
N SER A 129 -23.73 5.66 -15.86
CA SER A 129 -24.30 6.71 -15.02
C SER A 129 -23.43 7.97 -14.95
N ARG A 130 -22.10 7.82 -15.02
CA ARG A 130 -21.15 8.94 -15.03
C ARG A 130 -21.20 9.71 -16.34
N PHE A 131 -21.26 9.01 -17.47
CA PHE A 131 -21.48 9.64 -18.78
C PHE A 131 -22.82 10.38 -18.81
N ARG A 132 -23.92 9.74 -18.40
CA ARG A 132 -25.25 10.38 -18.35
C ARG A 132 -25.23 11.68 -17.54
N ARG A 133 -24.66 11.64 -16.32
CA ARG A 133 -24.55 12.84 -15.46
C ARG A 133 -23.74 13.96 -16.09
N LEU A 134 -22.63 13.68 -16.77
CA LEU A 134 -21.84 14.72 -17.44
C LEU A 134 -22.65 15.43 -18.54
N PHE A 135 -23.47 14.69 -19.27
CA PHE A 135 -24.31 15.23 -20.34
C PHE A 135 -25.58 15.93 -19.81
N ASP A 136 -26.09 15.51 -18.66
CA ASP A 136 -27.22 16.16 -17.98
C ASP A 136 -26.78 17.47 -17.25
N LEU A 137 -25.61 17.50 -16.59
CA LEU A 137 -25.12 18.66 -15.81
C LEU A 137 -24.57 19.82 -16.66
N ASN A 138 -23.99 19.52 -17.83
CA ASN A 138 -23.45 20.56 -18.71
C ASN A 138 -24.52 21.48 -19.31
N HIS A 139 -25.80 21.11 -19.24
CA HIS A 139 -26.91 22.00 -19.60
C HIS A 139 -27.08 23.16 -18.60
N GLN A 140 -26.78 22.95 -17.30
CA GLN A 140 -26.95 23.97 -16.25
C GLN A 140 -25.70 24.85 -16.04
N GLN A 141 -24.50 24.36 -16.34
CA GLN A 141 -23.27 25.13 -16.13
C GLN A 141 -22.91 26.09 -17.28
N GLN A 142 -23.44 25.88 -18.49
CA GLN A 142 -23.24 26.80 -19.62
C GLN A 142 -23.91 28.17 -19.38
N THR A 143 -24.84 28.27 -18.42
CA THR A 143 -25.44 29.54 -17.99
C THR A 143 -24.58 30.36 -17.01
N GLU A 144 -23.54 29.79 -16.37
CA GLU A 144 -22.82 30.49 -15.28
C GLU A 144 -21.28 30.48 -15.37
N ARG A 145 -20.62 29.63 -16.18
CA ARG A 145 -19.15 29.61 -16.29
C ARG A 145 -18.67 30.00 -17.67
N GLN A 146 -17.71 30.94 -17.68
CA GLN A 146 -17.06 31.48 -18.88
C GLN A 146 -16.70 30.39 -19.91
N PRO A 147 -16.92 30.65 -21.21
CA PRO A 147 -16.82 29.65 -22.25
C PRO A 147 -15.36 29.22 -22.46
N SER A 148 -15.14 27.90 -22.51
CA SER A 148 -13.97 27.35 -23.19
C SER A 148 -14.00 27.82 -24.66
N PRO A 149 -12.94 28.40 -25.24
CA PRO A 149 -12.96 29.00 -26.59
C PRO A 149 -13.15 28.01 -27.75
N ARG A 150 -13.39 26.71 -27.47
CA ARG A 150 -13.63 25.68 -28.50
C ARG A 150 -14.94 24.92 -28.34
N ALA A 151 -15.69 25.15 -27.26
CA ALA A 151 -17.02 24.57 -27.05
C ALA A 151 -18.11 25.63 -27.25
N TYR A 152 -17.94 26.50 -28.25
CA TYR A 152 -18.97 27.46 -28.63
C TYR A 152 -20.03 26.70 -29.42
N PHE A 153 -21.10 26.28 -28.74
CA PHE A 153 -22.37 25.96 -29.38
C PHE A 153 -23.09 27.30 -29.58
N PRO A 154 -23.20 27.82 -30.82
CA PRO A 154 -23.99 29.02 -31.05
C PRO A 154 -25.47 28.62 -30.94
N ASP A 155 -26.19 29.28 -30.04
CA ASP A 155 -27.64 29.53 -30.14
C ASP A 155 -28.64 28.35 -30.06
N THR A 156 -28.43 27.32 -29.24
CA THR A 156 -29.54 26.38 -28.93
C THR A 156 -29.66 26.05 -27.44
N GLU A 157 -30.84 26.29 -26.86
CA GLU A 157 -31.27 25.88 -25.49
C GLU A 157 -31.37 24.34 -25.32
N ARG A 158 -30.62 23.55 -26.08
CA ARG A 158 -30.79 22.09 -26.17
C ARG A 158 -29.83 21.37 -25.22
N SER A 159 -30.29 20.30 -24.59
CA SER A 159 -29.40 19.46 -23.80
C SER A 159 -28.51 18.61 -24.72
N LEU A 160 -27.23 18.43 -24.35
CA LEU A 160 -26.29 17.54 -25.07
C LEU A 160 -26.81 16.10 -25.19
N LYS A 161 -27.66 15.68 -24.25
CA LYS A 161 -28.33 14.38 -24.26
C LYS A 161 -29.36 14.30 -25.38
N ASP A 162 -30.16 15.33 -25.58
CA ASP A 162 -31.11 15.35 -26.68
C ASP A 162 -30.40 15.41 -28.02
N GLU A 163 -29.27 16.12 -28.11
CA GLU A 163 -28.43 16.12 -29.30
C GLU A 163 -27.83 14.74 -29.60
N LEU A 164 -27.40 14.00 -28.57
CA LEU A 164 -26.93 12.63 -28.73
C LEU A 164 -28.05 11.71 -29.27
N VAL A 165 -29.27 11.86 -28.76
CA VAL A 165 -30.42 11.07 -29.24
C VAL A 165 -30.74 11.42 -30.69
N TYR A 166 -30.82 12.71 -31.02
CA TYR A 166 -31.00 13.14 -32.41
C TYR A 166 -29.89 12.60 -33.33
N PHE A 167 -28.63 12.74 -32.90
CA PHE A 167 -27.48 12.25 -33.65
C PHE A 167 -27.53 10.74 -33.87
N SER A 168 -27.98 9.99 -32.86
CA SER A 168 -28.18 8.54 -32.95
C SER A 168 -29.30 8.17 -33.92
N LEU A 169 -30.24 9.06 -34.20
CA LEU A 169 -31.43 8.82 -35.03
C LEU A 169 -31.30 9.32 -36.47
N ALA A 170 -30.29 10.12 -36.79
CA ALA A 170 -30.09 10.74 -38.09
C ALA A 170 -28.90 10.08 -38.80
N PRO A 171 -29.11 9.08 -39.67
CA PRO A 171 -28.04 8.25 -40.24
C PRO A 171 -27.03 9.03 -41.08
N GLU A 172 -27.45 10.16 -41.66
CA GLU A 172 -26.56 11.10 -42.35
C GLU A 172 -25.46 11.67 -41.44
N ASN A 173 -25.62 11.59 -40.13
CA ASN A 173 -24.63 12.04 -39.15
C ASN A 173 -23.66 10.92 -38.72
N TYR A 174 -23.87 9.67 -39.14
CA TYR A 174 -23.01 8.57 -38.73
C TYR A 174 -21.64 8.63 -39.42
N THR A 175 -20.61 9.02 -38.68
CA THR A 175 -19.20 8.80 -39.09
C THR A 175 -18.56 7.61 -38.38
N SER A 176 -19.30 6.95 -37.48
CA SER A 176 -18.85 5.82 -36.67
C SER A 176 -19.83 4.65 -36.72
N GLN A 177 -19.32 3.43 -36.91
CA GLN A 177 -20.08 2.17 -36.84
C GLN A 177 -20.73 1.94 -35.47
N ALA A 178 -20.34 2.70 -34.44
CA ALA A 178 -20.98 2.65 -33.13
C ALA A 178 -22.49 2.90 -33.20
N PHE A 179 -22.98 3.70 -34.15
CA PHE A 179 -24.41 4.07 -34.23
C PHE A 179 -25.26 3.14 -35.09
N ASP A 180 -24.67 2.12 -35.73
CA ASP A 180 -25.39 1.19 -36.62
C ASP A 180 -26.55 0.46 -35.90
N VAL A 181 -26.43 0.31 -34.57
CA VAL A 181 -27.46 -0.31 -33.69
C VAL A 181 -28.79 0.45 -33.66
N PHE A 182 -28.81 1.72 -34.10
CA PHE A 182 -30.00 2.59 -34.14
C PHE A 182 -30.62 2.73 -35.54
N SER A 183 -30.10 2.01 -36.53
CA SER A 183 -30.57 2.10 -37.93
C SER A 183 -32.08 1.90 -38.07
N THR A 184 -32.66 0.92 -37.37
CA THR A 184 -34.11 0.67 -37.37
C THR A 184 -34.90 1.86 -36.82
N GLU A 185 -34.56 2.37 -35.64
CA GLU A 185 -35.20 3.56 -35.06
C GLU A 185 -35.03 4.81 -35.94
N GLY A 186 -33.87 4.95 -36.59
CA GLY A 186 -33.61 6.03 -37.54
C GLY A 186 -34.50 5.95 -38.77
N GLU A 187 -34.69 4.76 -39.35
CA GLU A 187 -35.60 4.55 -40.49
C GLU A 187 -37.07 4.80 -40.11
N GLU A 188 -37.51 4.36 -38.92
CA GLU A 188 -38.85 4.64 -38.40
C GLU A 188 -39.09 6.15 -38.29
N LEU A 189 -38.15 6.90 -37.71
CA LEU A 189 -38.24 8.35 -37.60
C LEU A 189 -38.25 9.04 -38.98
N LEU A 190 -37.44 8.56 -39.92
CA LEU A 190 -37.38 9.09 -41.28
C LEU A 190 -38.70 8.84 -42.04
N ASN A 191 -39.36 7.72 -41.81
CA ASN A 191 -40.67 7.41 -42.39
C ASN A 191 -41.78 8.28 -41.79
N LEU A 192 -41.74 8.57 -40.48
CA LEU A 192 -42.65 9.54 -39.86
C LEU A 192 -42.48 10.92 -40.49
N TYR A 193 -41.24 11.40 -40.63
CA TYR A 193 -40.94 12.66 -41.32
C TYR A 193 -41.50 12.70 -42.75
N ARG A 194 -41.26 11.64 -43.54
CA ARG A 194 -41.76 11.54 -44.93
C ARG A 194 -43.28 11.55 -45.00
N THR A 195 -43.95 10.93 -44.03
CA THR A 195 -45.41 10.90 -43.95
C THR A 195 -45.97 12.28 -43.59
N HIS A 196 -45.35 12.97 -42.63
CA HIS A 196 -45.72 14.33 -42.22
C HIS A 196 -45.54 15.39 -43.32
N HIS A 197 -44.64 15.14 -44.27
CA HIS A 197 -44.30 16.07 -45.35
C HIS A 197 -44.72 15.59 -46.74
N LYS A 198 -45.60 14.58 -46.82
CA LYS A 198 -46.10 14.05 -48.09
C LYS A 198 -47.01 15.06 -48.83
N ASP A 199 -47.69 15.93 -48.08
CA ASP A 199 -48.71 16.86 -48.58
C ASP A 199 -48.41 18.36 -48.31
N GLN A 200 -47.19 18.71 -47.86
CA GLN A 200 -46.83 20.10 -47.54
C GLN A 200 -46.00 20.78 -48.65
N SER A 201 -46.38 22.00 -49.05
CA SER A 201 -45.71 22.79 -50.10
C SER A 201 -44.35 23.37 -49.67
N GLU A 202 -44.10 23.49 -48.36
CA GLU A 202 -42.79 23.84 -47.79
C GLU A 202 -42.25 22.66 -46.99
N LYS A 203 -41.20 21.99 -47.50
CA LYS A 203 -40.50 20.95 -46.77
C LYS A 203 -39.56 21.59 -45.74
N LYS A 204 -39.89 21.46 -44.44
CA LYS A 204 -38.94 21.80 -43.37
C LYS A 204 -37.74 20.85 -43.43
N ARG A 205 -36.56 21.32 -43.03
CA ARG A 205 -35.39 20.45 -42.86
C ARG A 205 -35.67 19.42 -41.74
N PHE A 206 -35.20 18.19 -41.91
CA PHE A 206 -35.41 17.08 -40.96
C PHE A 206 -35.06 17.46 -39.52
N GLU A 207 -33.91 18.12 -39.32
CA GLU A 207 -33.49 18.62 -38.02
C GLU A 207 -34.55 19.54 -37.38
N SER A 208 -34.99 20.58 -38.11
CA SER A 208 -35.97 21.55 -37.61
C SER A 208 -37.29 20.87 -37.24
N TRP A 209 -37.75 19.93 -38.06
CA TRP A 209 -38.95 19.15 -37.79
C TRP A 209 -38.82 18.28 -36.53
N TYR A 210 -37.71 17.54 -36.38
CA TYR A 210 -37.49 16.68 -35.22
C TYR A 210 -37.59 17.47 -33.92
N TRP A 211 -36.96 18.65 -33.85
CA TRP A 211 -36.93 19.46 -32.63
C TRP A 211 -38.29 20.06 -32.25
N GLU A 212 -39.13 20.39 -33.24
CA GLU A 212 -40.50 20.87 -33.02
C GLU A 212 -41.43 19.74 -32.54
N CYS A 213 -41.31 18.56 -33.15
CA CYS A 213 -42.19 17.42 -32.90
C CYS A 213 -41.66 16.46 -31.81
N GLN A 214 -40.52 16.72 -31.20
CA GLN A 214 -39.83 15.77 -30.33
C GLN A 214 -40.65 15.24 -29.14
N TYR A 215 -41.68 15.97 -28.72
CA TYR A 215 -42.56 15.62 -27.61
C TYR A 215 -43.81 14.84 -28.02
N GLU A 216 -44.03 14.59 -29.32
CA GLU A 216 -45.11 13.76 -29.82
C GLU A 216 -44.95 12.31 -29.39
N ALA A 217 -46.06 11.60 -29.17
CA ALA A 217 -46.07 10.27 -28.56
C ALA A 217 -45.27 9.23 -29.36
N GLU A 218 -45.33 9.29 -30.69
CA GLU A 218 -44.64 8.38 -31.61
C GLU A 218 -43.12 8.60 -31.53
N ILE A 219 -42.68 9.86 -31.61
CA ILE A 219 -41.26 10.23 -31.49
C ILE A 219 -40.73 9.93 -30.09
N GLN A 220 -41.52 10.15 -29.04
CA GLN A 220 -41.15 9.80 -27.66
C GLN A 220 -40.96 8.29 -27.48
N THR A 221 -41.72 7.46 -28.20
CA THR A 221 -41.54 6.00 -28.18
C THR A 221 -40.20 5.61 -28.80
N ILE A 222 -39.87 6.16 -29.96
CA ILE A 222 -38.58 5.98 -30.62
C ILE A 222 -37.43 6.46 -29.72
N ARG A 223 -37.55 7.67 -29.15
CA ARG A 223 -36.56 8.25 -28.23
C ARG A 223 -36.30 7.36 -27.02
N ARG A 224 -37.35 6.76 -26.42
CA ARG A 224 -37.19 5.80 -25.31
C ARG A 224 -36.45 4.55 -25.74
N SER A 225 -36.73 4.02 -26.94
CA SER A 225 -36.00 2.88 -27.50
C SER A 225 -34.52 3.19 -27.65
N VAL A 226 -34.18 4.32 -28.27
CA VAL A 226 -32.79 4.79 -28.43
C VAL A 226 -32.10 4.95 -27.07
N LEU A 227 -32.74 5.64 -26.12
CA LEU A 227 -32.19 5.84 -24.78
C LEU A 227 -31.90 4.54 -24.04
N SER A 228 -32.67 3.47 -24.31
CA SER A 228 -32.43 2.14 -23.73
C SER A 228 -31.24 1.41 -24.34
N LYS A 229 -30.90 1.72 -25.60
CA LYS A 229 -29.80 1.12 -26.36
C LYS A 229 -28.48 1.90 -26.26
N ILE A 230 -28.52 3.19 -25.88
CA ILE A 230 -27.33 4.02 -25.68
C ILE A 230 -26.41 3.41 -24.62
N ASP A 231 -25.11 3.43 -24.95
CA ASP A 231 -24.03 2.80 -24.20
C ASP A 231 -22.75 3.66 -24.25
N ILE A 232 -21.70 3.27 -23.51
CA ILE A 232 -20.44 4.01 -23.34
C ILE A 232 -19.82 4.39 -24.68
N VAL A 233 -19.82 3.44 -25.64
CA VAL A 233 -19.26 3.62 -26.98
C VAL A 233 -19.92 4.78 -27.75
N HIS A 234 -21.24 4.95 -27.59
CA HIS A 234 -22.02 5.96 -28.29
C HIS A 234 -21.70 7.37 -27.78
N TYR A 235 -21.52 7.52 -26.46
CA TYR A 235 -21.09 8.79 -25.87
C TYR A 235 -19.71 9.21 -26.38
N ILE A 236 -18.75 8.29 -26.41
CA ILE A 236 -17.38 8.57 -26.87
C ILE A 236 -17.38 8.89 -28.36
N ALA A 237 -18.12 8.12 -29.17
CA ALA A 237 -18.25 8.36 -30.61
C ALA A 237 -18.87 9.75 -30.88
N PHE A 238 -19.91 10.13 -30.15
CA PHE A 238 -20.53 11.44 -30.27
C PHE A 238 -19.57 12.59 -29.91
N ILE A 239 -18.81 12.45 -28.82
CA ILE A 239 -17.80 13.44 -28.40
C ILE A 239 -16.76 13.67 -29.50
N ARG A 240 -16.30 12.58 -30.12
CA ARG A 240 -15.33 12.61 -31.21
C ARG A 240 -15.92 13.30 -32.44
N ASP A 241 -17.09 12.87 -32.88
CA ASP A 241 -17.72 13.36 -34.12
C ASP A 241 -18.03 14.86 -34.02
N ARG A 242 -18.46 15.30 -32.83
CA ARG A 242 -18.68 16.71 -32.51
C ARG A 242 -17.38 17.49 -32.21
N LYS A 243 -16.22 16.83 -32.19
CA LYS A 243 -14.91 17.42 -31.85
C LYS A 243 -14.92 18.19 -30.52
N LEU A 244 -15.71 17.72 -29.55
CA LEU A 244 -15.82 18.36 -28.25
C LEU A 244 -14.54 18.19 -27.43
N TYR A 245 -13.91 17.04 -27.58
CA TYR A 245 -12.63 16.71 -26.96
C TYR A 245 -11.77 15.92 -27.96
N ASP A 246 -10.47 16.18 -27.94
CA ASP A 246 -9.48 15.48 -28.76
C ASP A 246 -9.21 14.07 -28.22
N LYS A 247 -9.27 13.91 -26.88
CA LYS A 247 -9.06 12.63 -26.18
C LYS A 247 -10.02 12.45 -25.01
N VAL A 248 -10.49 11.22 -24.82
CA VAL A 248 -11.27 10.79 -23.66
C VAL A 248 -10.44 9.80 -22.84
N PHE A 249 -10.38 10.00 -21.53
CA PHE A 249 -9.72 9.09 -20.59
C PHE A 249 -10.77 8.50 -19.66
N ILE A 250 -10.88 7.19 -19.59
CA ILE A 250 -11.69 6.51 -18.57
C ILE A 250 -10.76 6.04 -17.48
N TRP A 251 -10.81 6.68 -16.32
CA TRP A 251 -9.99 6.32 -15.17
C TRP A 251 -10.79 5.48 -14.18
N LEU A 252 -10.41 4.23 -13.98
CA LEU A 252 -10.96 3.36 -12.95
C LEU A 252 -10.06 3.40 -11.71
N ASP A 253 -10.59 3.87 -10.59
CA ASP A 253 -9.90 3.80 -9.31
C ASP A 253 -10.44 2.66 -8.43
N ASN A 254 -9.58 2.18 -7.52
CA ASN A 254 -9.86 1.08 -6.61
C ASN A 254 -10.17 -0.28 -7.30
N LEU A 255 -9.71 -0.51 -8.52
CA LEU A 255 -9.91 -1.81 -9.19
C LEU A 255 -9.27 -2.97 -8.40
N ASP A 256 -8.28 -2.66 -7.57
CA ASP A 256 -7.63 -3.58 -6.65
C ASP A 256 -8.50 -4.12 -5.51
N SER A 257 -9.70 -3.59 -5.28
CA SER A 257 -10.63 -4.15 -4.29
C SER A 257 -11.35 -5.42 -4.76
N PHE A 258 -11.27 -5.75 -6.05
CA PHE A 258 -11.92 -6.92 -6.63
C PHE A 258 -11.02 -8.15 -6.65
N SER A 259 -11.60 -9.34 -6.78
CA SER A 259 -10.81 -10.55 -7.07
C SER A 259 -10.13 -10.42 -8.44
N ASN A 260 -9.06 -11.17 -8.71
CA ASN A 260 -8.36 -11.04 -10.01
C ASN A 260 -9.25 -11.41 -11.18
N GLU A 261 -10.08 -12.43 -11.01
CA GLU A 261 -11.05 -12.84 -12.02
C GLU A 261 -12.01 -11.70 -12.36
N GLN A 262 -12.51 -11.01 -11.33
CA GLN A 262 -13.33 -9.82 -11.52
C GLN A 262 -12.53 -8.70 -12.20
N GLN A 263 -11.32 -8.37 -11.74
CA GLN A 263 -10.47 -7.35 -12.37
C GLN A 263 -10.24 -7.61 -13.86
N VAL A 264 -10.00 -8.88 -14.24
CA VAL A 264 -9.86 -9.34 -15.63
C VAL A 264 -11.16 -9.12 -16.41
N ARG A 265 -12.30 -9.55 -15.85
CA ARG A 265 -13.63 -9.34 -16.46
C ARG A 265 -13.92 -7.85 -16.69
N ILE A 266 -13.72 -7.00 -15.68
CA ILE A 266 -13.89 -5.53 -15.78
C ILE A 266 -13.05 -4.97 -16.93
N SER A 267 -11.77 -5.36 -17.00
CA SER A 267 -10.82 -4.84 -17.97
C SER A 267 -11.16 -5.30 -19.40
N ASN A 268 -11.51 -6.59 -19.57
CA ASN A 268 -11.90 -7.17 -20.85
C ASN A 268 -13.21 -6.57 -21.38
N PHE A 269 -14.18 -6.38 -20.49
CA PHE A 269 -15.43 -5.70 -20.83
C PHE A 269 -15.15 -4.30 -21.40
N LEU A 270 -14.34 -3.50 -20.71
CA LEU A 270 -14.05 -2.12 -21.14
C LEU A 270 -13.27 -2.05 -22.43
N GLN A 271 -12.32 -2.95 -22.64
CA GLN A 271 -11.61 -3.02 -23.91
C GLN A 271 -12.52 -3.41 -25.05
N THR A 272 -13.44 -4.35 -24.83
CA THR A 272 -14.42 -4.76 -25.83
C THR A 272 -15.34 -3.60 -26.19
N ALA A 273 -15.85 -2.89 -25.18
CA ALA A 273 -16.66 -1.68 -25.37
C ALA A 273 -15.88 -0.55 -26.09
N HIS A 274 -14.56 -0.50 -25.90
CA HIS A 274 -13.68 0.52 -26.46
C HIS A 274 -13.27 0.27 -27.92
N LYS A 275 -13.27 -0.98 -28.41
CA LYS A 275 -12.81 -1.34 -29.76
C LYS A 275 -13.31 -0.41 -30.89
N PRO A 276 -14.60 0.01 -30.92
CA PRO A 276 -15.09 0.89 -31.99
C PRO A 276 -14.57 2.34 -31.93
N VAL A 277 -13.99 2.77 -30.80
CA VAL A 277 -13.57 4.15 -30.52
C VAL A 277 -12.09 4.24 -30.11
N VAL A 278 -11.30 3.28 -30.58
CA VAL A 278 -9.96 2.97 -30.06
C VAL A 278 -8.93 4.10 -30.14
N ASN A 279 -9.10 5.02 -31.08
CA ASN A 279 -8.18 6.14 -31.32
C ASN A 279 -8.52 7.39 -30.50
N THR A 280 -9.66 7.38 -29.80
CA THR A 280 -10.19 8.54 -29.09
C THR A 280 -10.35 8.31 -27.60
N CYS A 281 -10.23 7.07 -27.14
CA CYS A 281 -10.35 6.74 -25.73
C CYS A 281 -9.10 6.01 -25.24
N GLN A 282 -8.71 6.29 -23.99
CA GLN A 282 -7.68 5.55 -23.28
C GLN A 282 -8.24 5.13 -21.93
N ILE A 283 -8.01 3.88 -21.54
CA ILE A 283 -8.46 3.38 -20.25
C ILE A 283 -7.26 3.42 -19.30
N VAL A 284 -7.44 4.03 -18.13
CA VAL A 284 -6.46 4.05 -17.05
C VAL A 284 -7.02 3.27 -15.87
N VAL A 285 -6.26 2.34 -15.32
CA VAL A 285 -6.68 1.57 -14.14
C VAL A 285 -5.69 1.76 -13.01
N SER A 286 -6.18 2.04 -11.81
CA SER A 286 -5.38 2.10 -10.59
C SER A 286 -5.45 0.76 -9.87
N VAL A 287 -4.29 0.13 -9.72
CA VAL A 287 -4.15 -1.20 -9.11
C VAL A 287 -3.02 -1.21 -8.09
N ARG A 288 -3.08 -2.18 -7.17
CA ARG A 288 -2.00 -2.40 -6.21
C ARG A 288 -0.82 -3.10 -6.87
N GLU A 289 0.39 -2.82 -6.38
CA GLU A 289 1.60 -3.52 -6.79
C GLU A 289 1.37 -5.04 -6.74
N GLU A 290 0.91 -5.54 -5.59
CA GLU A 290 0.61 -6.95 -5.33
C GLU A 290 -0.51 -7.58 -6.19
N ASN A 291 -1.31 -6.76 -6.89
CA ASN A 291 -2.40 -7.23 -7.74
C ASN A 291 -2.01 -7.38 -9.21
N ILE A 292 -0.95 -6.71 -9.62
CA ILE A 292 -0.42 -6.79 -10.98
C ILE A 292 0.37 -8.06 -11.20
N TYR A 293 1.00 -8.54 -10.13
CA TYR A 293 1.89 -9.69 -10.18
C TYR A 293 1.18 -11.04 -10.08
N ARG A 294 0.00 -11.15 -10.69
CA ARG A 294 -0.90 -12.29 -10.48
C ARG A 294 -1.09 -13.15 -11.73
N ILE A 295 -0.35 -12.84 -12.80
CA ILE A 295 -0.06 -13.65 -13.99
C ILE A 295 1.35 -13.26 -14.46
N GLY A 296 2.13 -14.22 -14.96
CA GLY A 296 3.45 -13.95 -15.57
C GLY A 296 4.58 -13.75 -14.55
N ASP A 297 5.75 -14.26 -14.91
CA ASP A 297 6.87 -14.45 -14.03
C ASP A 297 7.44 -13.16 -13.41
N PHE A 298 7.54 -13.14 -12.07
CA PHE A 298 8.29 -12.09 -11.37
C PHE A 298 9.73 -12.03 -11.87
N HIS A 299 10.15 -10.85 -12.30
CA HIS A 299 11.53 -10.41 -12.13
C HIS A 299 11.52 -9.35 -11.04
N ASP A 300 11.80 -9.76 -9.79
CA ASP A 300 12.32 -8.81 -8.82
C ASP A 300 13.69 -8.42 -9.36
N SER A 301 13.77 -7.30 -10.06
CA SER A 301 15.05 -6.71 -10.41
C SER A 301 15.60 -6.19 -9.09
N PHE A 302 16.28 -7.06 -8.36
CA PHE A 302 16.96 -6.76 -7.10
C PHE A 302 18.06 -5.66 -7.24
N THR A 303 18.15 -5.03 -8.41
CA THR A 303 18.95 -3.84 -8.75
C THR A 303 18.09 -2.59 -8.93
N GLU A 304 16.82 -2.73 -9.33
CA GLU A 304 15.81 -1.68 -9.44
C GLU A 304 14.48 -2.22 -8.90
N PRO A 305 14.16 -2.01 -7.61
CA PRO A 305 12.82 -2.29 -7.12
C PRO A 305 11.82 -1.46 -7.95
N TYR A 306 10.58 -1.94 -8.11
CA TYR A 306 9.49 -1.19 -8.75
C TYR A 306 9.54 -1.12 -10.29
N VAL A 307 9.90 -2.20 -11.00
CA VAL A 307 9.54 -2.37 -12.43
C VAL A 307 8.53 -3.51 -12.57
N THR A 308 7.35 -3.17 -13.05
CA THR A 308 6.18 -4.05 -13.09
C THR A 308 5.67 -4.07 -14.51
N LYS A 309 5.35 -5.25 -15.00
CA LYS A 309 4.56 -5.45 -16.22
C LYS A 309 3.17 -5.92 -15.80
N VAL A 310 2.13 -5.38 -16.41
CA VAL A 310 0.73 -5.78 -16.14
C VAL A 310 0.29 -6.72 -17.23
N THR A 311 -0.01 -7.94 -16.85
CA THR A 311 -0.53 -8.96 -17.77
C THR A 311 -1.95 -9.32 -17.38
N ILE A 312 -2.90 -9.25 -18.32
CA ILE A 312 -4.29 -9.66 -18.08
C ILE A 312 -4.51 -10.95 -18.86
N GLY A 313 -4.81 -12.02 -18.13
CA GLY A 313 -5.12 -13.35 -18.63
C GLY A 313 -6.08 -14.06 -17.65
N ASP A 314 -6.58 -15.21 -18.04
CA ASP A 314 -7.39 -16.07 -17.16
C ASP A 314 -6.44 -16.88 -16.27
N PRO A 315 -6.42 -16.70 -14.94
CA PRO A 315 -5.46 -17.37 -14.06
C PRO A 315 -5.63 -18.89 -14.00
N ASP A 316 -6.77 -19.42 -14.47
CA ASP A 316 -7.09 -20.85 -14.47
C ASP A 316 -6.85 -21.51 -15.84
N LYS A 317 -6.45 -20.72 -16.85
CA LYS A 317 -6.05 -21.22 -18.16
C LYS A 317 -4.54 -21.05 -18.34
N ASP A 318 -3.82 -22.15 -18.26
CA ASP A 318 -2.42 -22.27 -18.71
C ASP A 318 -2.35 -22.12 -20.24
N THR A 319 -2.67 -20.93 -20.75
CA THR A 319 -2.59 -20.60 -22.18
C THR A 319 -1.65 -19.44 -22.40
N ASP A 320 -0.80 -19.56 -23.43
CA ASP A 320 0.20 -18.59 -23.88
C ASP A 320 -0.39 -17.24 -24.36
N ASP A 321 -1.72 -17.09 -24.39
CA ASP A 321 -2.44 -15.88 -24.81
C ASP A 321 -2.52 -14.81 -23.69
N VAL A 322 -1.36 -14.49 -23.11
CA VAL A 322 -1.25 -13.43 -22.10
C VAL A 322 -1.09 -12.08 -22.79
N VAL A 323 -2.10 -11.20 -22.69
CA VAL A 323 -1.99 -9.84 -23.22
C VAL A 323 -1.25 -8.95 -22.21
N GLU A 324 -0.08 -8.43 -22.61
CA GLU A 324 0.70 -7.49 -21.82
C GLU A 324 0.23 -6.03 -22.04
N TYR A 325 0.02 -5.29 -20.96
CA TYR A 325 -0.36 -3.87 -20.97
C TYR A 325 0.75 -2.99 -20.43
N LYS A 326 0.75 -1.74 -20.88
CA LYS A 326 1.66 -0.73 -20.34
C LYS A 326 1.32 -0.48 -18.88
N ALA A 327 2.33 -0.62 -18.03
CA ALA A 327 2.25 -0.39 -16.60
C ALA A 327 3.16 0.77 -16.24
N LEU A 328 2.67 1.68 -15.40
CA LEU A 328 3.49 2.69 -14.75
C LEU A 328 3.50 2.42 -13.26
N ASN A 329 4.70 2.18 -12.74
CA ASN A 329 4.87 2.06 -11.31
C ASN A 329 4.95 3.42 -10.64
N VAL A 330 4.15 3.53 -9.58
CA VAL A 330 4.41 4.43 -8.48
C VAL A 330 5.59 3.85 -7.75
N SER A 331 6.77 4.40 -8.01
CA SER A 331 7.93 4.16 -7.15
C SER A 331 7.51 4.38 -5.71
N VAL A 332 7.97 3.51 -4.80
CA VAL A 332 7.82 3.77 -3.37
C VAL A 332 8.33 5.17 -3.11
N ILE A 333 7.49 6.00 -2.48
CA ILE A 333 7.84 7.37 -2.13
C ILE A 333 9.14 7.30 -1.34
N ASN A 334 10.15 8.03 -1.83
CA ASN A 334 11.44 8.04 -1.16
C ASN A 334 11.26 8.69 0.23
N GLN A 335 12.20 8.41 1.12
CA GLN A 335 12.08 8.88 2.48
C GLN A 335 12.03 10.41 2.60
N THR A 336 12.74 11.16 1.75
CA THR A 336 12.74 12.64 1.75
C THR A 336 11.37 13.19 1.37
N ASP A 337 10.76 12.64 0.33
CA ASP A 337 9.42 13.03 -0.13
C ASP A 337 8.37 12.72 0.95
N LEU A 338 8.49 11.58 1.65
CA LEU A 338 7.61 11.22 2.76
C LEU A 338 7.70 12.24 3.91
N MET A 339 8.91 12.67 4.24
CA MET A 339 9.14 13.71 5.26
C MET A 339 8.49 15.02 4.88
N GLU A 340 8.61 15.42 3.61
CA GLU A 340 7.96 16.63 3.10
C GLU A 340 6.43 16.54 3.20
N ILE A 341 5.84 15.38 2.87
CA ILE A 341 4.39 15.15 3.00
C ILE A 341 3.93 15.34 4.44
N VAL A 342 4.67 14.76 5.40
CA VAL A 342 4.31 14.87 6.82
C VAL A 342 4.39 16.32 7.27
N ARG A 343 5.48 17.02 6.95
CA ARG A 343 5.70 18.42 7.30
C ARG A 343 4.58 19.31 6.75
N LYS A 344 4.28 19.21 5.46
CA LYS A 344 3.17 19.96 4.83
C LYS A 344 1.84 19.74 5.53
N LYS A 345 1.56 18.50 5.96
CA LYS A 345 0.33 18.17 6.70
C LYS A 345 0.25 18.84 8.07
N ILE A 346 1.38 18.97 8.78
CA ILE A 346 1.43 19.67 10.06
C ILE A 346 1.27 21.17 9.85
N ASP A 347 2.03 21.76 8.91
CA ASP A 347 1.96 23.17 8.57
C ASP A 347 0.53 23.58 8.18
N PHE A 348 -0.13 22.76 7.36
CA PHE A 348 -1.51 22.99 6.95
C PHE A 348 -2.51 22.88 8.11
N THR A 349 -2.31 21.91 9.00
CA THR A 349 -3.15 21.76 10.20
C THR A 349 -3.07 23.02 11.06
N ASN A 350 -1.88 23.59 11.21
CA ASN A 350 -1.68 24.83 11.93
C ASN A 350 -2.43 26.02 11.33
N ILE A 351 -2.26 26.25 10.02
CA ILE A 351 -2.93 27.34 9.30
C ILE A 351 -4.45 27.21 9.37
N ARG A 352 -5.00 25.98 9.32
CA ARG A 352 -6.45 25.79 9.33
C ARG A 352 -7.07 25.87 10.70
N CYS A 353 -6.37 25.39 11.70
CA CYS A 353 -6.80 25.65 13.05
C CYS A 353 -6.79 27.18 13.29
N SER A 354 -5.81 27.95 12.78
CA SER A 354 -5.64 29.37 13.18
C SER A 354 -6.81 30.27 12.80
N HIS A 355 -7.51 29.95 11.70
CA HIS A 355 -8.66 30.72 11.22
C HIS A 355 -10.00 30.38 11.89
N LEU A 356 -10.10 29.28 12.65
CA LEU A 356 -11.35 28.83 13.26
C LEU A 356 -11.76 29.60 14.52
N TYR A 357 -10.93 30.55 14.98
CA TYR A 357 -11.08 31.16 16.31
C TYR A 357 -10.91 32.69 16.33
N ASP A 358 -10.75 33.34 15.17
CA ASP A 358 -10.73 34.82 15.08
C ASP A 358 -12.09 35.46 15.44
N ASP A 359 -13.19 34.69 15.44
CA ASP A 359 -14.55 35.21 15.68
C ASP A 359 -15.02 35.14 17.15
N GLN A 360 -14.19 34.68 18.10
CA GLN A 360 -14.56 34.72 19.53
C GLN A 360 -13.45 35.32 20.39
N ALA A 361 -13.69 36.56 20.84
CA ALA A 361 -12.90 37.33 21.80
C ALA A 361 -12.84 36.71 23.21
N SER A 362 -12.34 35.48 23.33
CA SER A 362 -11.88 34.92 24.60
C SER A 362 -10.40 34.53 24.46
N SER A 363 -9.56 35.26 25.18
CA SER A 363 -8.10 35.23 25.15
C SER A 363 -7.47 33.95 25.74
N SER A 364 -8.01 32.77 25.44
CA SER A 364 -7.58 31.50 26.07
C SER A 364 -7.48 30.29 25.13
N ALA A 365 -7.74 30.45 23.83
CA ALA A 365 -7.67 29.35 22.88
C ALA A 365 -6.55 29.64 21.88
N TRP A 366 -5.55 28.76 21.85
CA TRP A 366 -4.58 28.45 20.78
C TRP A 366 -3.34 27.84 21.44
N PRO A 367 -2.64 26.84 20.85
CA PRO A 367 -1.28 26.61 21.31
C PRO A 367 -0.54 27.95 21.14
N THR A 368 0.03 28.45 22.23
CA THR A 368 1.00 29.55 22.17
C THR A 368 2.04 29.26 21.08
N PRO A 369 2.66 30.27 20.46
CA PRO A 369 3.74 30.04 19.48
C PRO A 369 4.77 29.01 19.97
N ASP A 370 5.07 29.00 21.27
CA ASP A 370 5.96 28.04 21.93
C ASP A 370 5.42 26.60 21.95
N GLU A 371 4.11 26.41 22.17
CA GLU A 371 3.46 25.09 22.13
C GLU A 371 3.40 24.54 20.70
N TYR A 372 3.15 25.41 19.70
CA TYR A 372 3.18 25.03 18.29
C TYR A 372 4.58 24.61 17.83
N GLU A 373 5.59 25.46 18.08
CA GLU A 373 6.99 25.16 17.78
C GLU A 373 7.45 23.87 18.45
N SER A 374 6.95 23.60 19.67
CA SER A 374 7.27 22.35 20.36
C SER A 374 6.60 21.12 19.75
N ALA A 375 5.39 21.24 19.19
CA ALA A 375 4.74 20.15 18.47
C ALA A 375 5.42 19.85 17.13
N LEU A 376 5.88 20.89 16.43
CA LEU A 376 6.70 20.75 15.22
C LEU A 376 8.03 20.05 15.51
N ASP A 377 8.77 20.51 16.53
CA ASP A 377 10.06 19.93 16.91
C ASP A 377 9.90 18.44 17.29
N LEU A 378 8.91 18.12 18.13
CA LEU A 378 8.65 16.74 18.52
C LEU A 378 8.25 15.88 17.32
N SER A 379 7.39 16.38 16.43
CA SER A 379 7.00 15.64 15.24
C SER A 379 8.19 15.36 14.32
N SER A 380 9.08 16.34 14.11
CA SER A 380 10.32 16.16 13.36
C SER A 380 11.17 15.02 13.94
N ARG A 381 11.27 14.95 15.27
CA ARG A 381 12.04 13.90 15.96
C ARG A 381 11.37 12.54 15.95
N VAL A 382 10.03 12.49 16.03
CA VAL A 382 9.27 11.25 15.81
C VAL A 382 9.51 10.73 14.41
N LEU A 383 9.59 11.62 13.42
CA LEU A 383 9.89 11.23 12.06
C LEU A 383 11.31 10.70 11.87
N ASP A 384 12.31 11.29 12.50
CA ASP A 384 13.68 10.75 12.52
C ASP A 384 13.74 9.35 13.14
N CYS A 385 12.98 9.14 14.22
CA CYS A 385 12.76 7.83 14.81
C CYS A 385 12.13 6.86 13.79
N PHE A 386 11.02 7.26 13.16
CA PHE A 386 10.34 6.42 12.16
C PHE A 386 11.24 6.07 10.97
N LYS A 387 12.15 6.99 10.62
CA LYS A 387 13.21 6.79 9.63
C LYS A 387 14.20 5.72 10.07
N ALA A 388 14.74 5.82 11.28
CA ALA A 388 15.67 4.83 11.82
C ALA A 388 15.02 3.44 11.91
N GLU A 389 13.73 3.40 12.24
CA GLU A 389 12.94 2.18 12.42
C GLU A 389 12.31 1.65 11.11
N LYS A 390 12.53 2.32 9.97
CA LYS A 390 11.97 1.93 8.66
C LYS A 390 10.44 1.74 8.69
N VAL A 391 9.72 2.59 9.44
CA VAL A 391 8.27 2.43 9.70
C VAL A 391 7.42 2.46 8.44
N ILE A 392 7.80 3.22 7.41
CA ILE A 392 7.09 3.23 6.13
C ILE A 392 7.08 1.84 5.46
N LEU A 393 8.16 1.07 5.62
CA LEU A 393 8.26 -0.30 5.11
C LEU A 393 7.42 -1.27 5.96
N LEU A 394 7.31 -1.04 7.27
CA LEU A 394 6.39 -1.79 8.15
C LEU A 394 4.92 -1.53 7.79
N ALA A 395 4.60 -0.30 7.41
CA ALA A 395 3.32 0.09 6.84
C ALA A 395 3.10 -0.44 5.41
N ASN A 396 3.94 -1.36 4.93
CA ASN A 396 3.91 -1.91 3.57
C ASN A 396 3.90 -0.81 2.50
N ASN A 397 4.71 0.23 2.70
CA ASN A 397 4.78 1.43 1.86
C ASN A 397 3.47 2.23 1.76
N SER A 398 2.53 2.01 2.68
CA SER A 398 1.33 2.81 2.79
C SER A 398 1.62 4.11 3.50
N ILE A 399 1.70 5.20 2.74
CA ILE A 399 1.83 6.56 3.26
C ILE A 399 0.65 6.87 4.18
N ARG A 400 -0.56 6.46 3.79
CA ARG A 400 -1.76 6.66 4.61
C ARG A 400 -1.63 5.98 5.98
N GLU A 401 -1.16 4.73 5.99
CA GLU A 401 -0.98 3.98 7.23
C GLU A 401 0.18 4.53 8.06
N PHE A 402 1.27 4.92 7.41
CA PHE A 402 2.40 5.60 8.04
C PHE A 402 1.97 6.91 8.73
N LEU A 403 1.22 7.76 8.02
CA LEU A 403 0.70 9.02 8.55
C LEU A 403 -0.29 8.78 9.70
N ARG A 404 -1.13 7.73 9.61
CA ARG A 404 -2.01 7.32 10.70
C ARG A 404 -1.23 6.93 11.95
N ILE A 405 -0.21 6.09 11.80
CA ILE A 405 0.65 5.64 12.89
C ILE A 405 1.39 6.84 13.50
N HIS A 406 1.93 7.72 12.66
CA HIS A 406 2.63 8.93 13.08
C HIS A 406 1.72 9.84 13.92
N ALA A 407 0.54 10.17 13.41
CA ALA A 407 -0.37 11.07 14.11
C ALA A 407 -0.90 10.48 15.43
N LYS A 408 -1.23 9.19 15.44
CA LYS A 408 -1.64 8.48 16.67
C LYS A 408 -0.53 8.45 17.71
N PHE A 409 0.71 8.21 17.29
CA PHE A 409 1.84 8.19 18.22
C PHE A 409 2.16 9.58 18.76
N LEU A 410 2.14 10.60 17.90
CA LEU A 410 2.31 11.98 18.32
C LEU A 410 1.24 12.35 19.36
N ARG A 411 -0.02 12.03 19.09
CA ARG A 411 -1.13 12.21 20.03
C ARG A 411 -0.89 11.51 21.37
N PHE A 412 -0.44 10.25 21.35
CA PHE A 412 -0.09 9.51 22.57
C PHE A 412 0.99 10.22 23.42
N LEU A 413 2.06 10.71 22.79
CA LEU A 413 3.13 11.43 23.50
C LEU A 413 2.60 12.68 24.23
N PHE A 414 1.63 13.36 23.62
CA PHE A 414 0.97 14.53 24.21
C PHE A 414 -0.08 14.15 25.28
N GLU A 415 -0.89 13.11 25.06
CA GLU A 415 -1.95 12.67 25.99
C GLU A 415 -1.41 12.13 27.31
N GLN A 416 -0.19 11.59 27.32
CA GLN A 416 0.43 11.07 28.55
C GLN A 416 0.87 12.17 29.54
N THR A 417 0.76 13.49 29.24
CA THR A 417 1.67 14.45 29.89
C THR A 417 1.15 15.88 30.22
N SER A 418 1.69 16.44 31.32
CA SER A 418 1.50 17.81 31.87
C SER A 418 2.51 18.82 31.25
N PRO A 419 2.30 20.16 31.32
CA PRO A 419 3.13 21.19 30.68
C PRO A 419 4.66 21.11 30.87
N ARG A 420 5.13 20.42 31.92
CA ARG A 420 6.56 20.19 32.22
C ARG A 420 7.25 19.23 31.23
N ILE A 421 6.48 18.49 30.44
CA ILE A 421 6.99 17.35 29.66
C ILE A 421 7.34 17.73 28.21
N THR A 422 6.87 18.86 27.68
CA THR A 422 7.40 19.41 26.43
C THR A 422 8.92 19.66 26.51
N GLN A 423 9.42 20.07 27.69
CA GLN A 423 10.85 20.17 27.98
C GLN A 423 11.54 18.80 28.15
N ILE A 424 10.86 17.80 28.72
CA ILE A 424 11.39 16.44 28.92
C ILE A 424 11.44 15.68 27.58
N LEU A 425 10.44 15.86 26.72
CA LEU A 425 10.41 15.30 25.38
C LEU A 425 11.53 15.91 24.55
N LYS A 426 11.77 17.23 24.64
CA LYS A 426 12.94 17.92 24.03
C LYS A 426 14.29 17.39 24.50
N SER A 427 14.42 16.97 25.76
CA SER A 427 15.69 16.45 26.30
C SER A 427 15.92 14.96 26.03
N ARG A 428 14.90 14.21 25.60
CA ARG A 428 15.08 12.81 25.16
C ARG A 428 16.01 12.75 23.95
N SER A 429 16.70 11.64 23.78
CA SER A 429 17.47 11.33 22.57
C SER A 429 16.60 10.57 21.55
N ASN A 430 17.00 10.53 20.27
CA ASN A 430 16.23 9.87 19.21
C ASN A 430 16.00 8.36 19.47
N TRP A 431 16.94 7.68 20.15
CA TRP A 431 16.77 6.28 20.52
C TRP A 431 15.74 6.07 21.63
N GLN A 432 15.57 7.04 22.55
CA GLN A 432 14.56 6.98 23.62
C GLN A 432 13.16 7.07 23.03
N LEU A 433 12.96 8.00 22.09
CA LEU A 433 11.71 8.10 21.33
C LEU A 433 11.43 6.83 20.50
N SER A 434 12.48 6.22 19.91
CA SER A 434 12.34 4.95 19.19
C SER A 434 11.91 3.81 20.11
N THR A 435 12.43 3.80 21.34
CA THR A 435 12.04 2.82 22.36
C THR A 435 10.58 2.97 22.75
N GLU A 436 10.15 4.19 23.07
CA GLU A 436 8.75 4.48 23.41
C GLU A 436 7.78 4.17 22.28
N PHE A 437 8.17 4.46 21.03
CA PHE A 437 7.38 4.13 19.85
C PHE A 437 7.15 2.62 19.71
N LEU A 438 8.20 1.81 19.86
CA LEU A 438 8.10 0.37 19.72
C LEU A 438 7.30 -0.26 20.86
N SER A 439 7.47 0.23 22.11
CA SER A 439 6.61 -0.15 23.23
C SER A 439 5.14 0.19 22.95
N TRP A 440 4.87 1.43 22.52
CA TRP A 440 3.53 1.90 22.18
C TRP A 440 2.86 1.06 21.08
N LEU A 441 3.59 0.77 19.99
CA LEU A 441 3.09 -0.07 18.90
C LEU A 441 2.66 -1.46 19.37
N HIS A 442 3.40 -2.02 20.33
CA HIS A 442 3.14 -3.35 20.83
C HIS A 442 1.98 -3.37 21.84
N VAL A 443 1.67 -2.24 22.51
CA VAL A 443 0.55 -2.10 23.46
C VAL A 443 -0.79 -1.90 22.74
N LEU A 444 -0.82 -1.12 21.66
CA LEU A 444 -2.08 -0.73 20.98
C LEU A 444 -2.56 -1.68 19.86
N ASP A 445 -1.75 -2.67 19.47
CA ASP A 445 -2.02 -3.83 18.59
C ASP A 445 -2.98 -3.70 17.36
N GLU A 446 -3.26 -2.51 16.83
CA GLU A 446 -4.25 -2.39 15.73
C GLU A 446 -3.70 -2.45 14.29
N PRO A 447 -2.46 -2.01 13.93
CA PRO A 447 -1.98 -2.11 12.54
C PRO A 447 -0.79 -3.03 12.24
N LEU A 448 0.22 -3.10 13.12
CA LEU A 448 1.54 -3.69 12.82
C LEU A 448 1.87 -5.00 13.57
N ARG A 449 1.02 -5.45 14.50
CA ARG A 449 1.02 -6.77 15.17
C ARG A 449 2.39 -7.44 15.29
N LEU A 450 3.31 -6.83 16.05
CA LEU A 450 4.69 -7.31 16.24
C LEU A 450 4.83 -8.42 17.30
N ASN A 451 3.73 -8.79 17.96
CA ASN A 451 3.67 -9.81 19.02
C ASN A 451 4.06 -11.23 18.59
N THR A 452 4.09 -11.51 17.28
CA THR A 452 4.48 -12.82 16.73
C THR A 452 5.99 -13.09 16.85
N PHE A 453 6.80 -12.08 17.18
CA PHE A 453 8.27 -12.20 17.30
C PHE A 453 8.79 -12.02 18.73
N ASN A 454 7.96 -12.21 19.77
CA ASN A 454 8.33 -11.92 21.16
C ASN A 454 9.41 -12.87 21.69
N ILE A 455 10.66 -12.57 21.33
CA ILE A 455 11.87 -13.31 21.63
C ILE A 455 12.00 -13.56 23.14
N MET A 456 11.71 -12.55 23.99
CA MET A 456 11.80 -12.69 25.45
C MET A 456 10.74 -13.63 26.02
N SER A 457 9.50 -13.58 25.51
CA SER A 457 8.48 -14.56 25.91
C SER A 457 8.84 -15.98 25.48
N ASP A 458 9.49 -16.14 24.33
CA ASP A 458 9.95 -17.46 23.89
C ASP A 458 11.05 -17.98 24.82
N ILE A 459 12.01 -17.13 25.22
CA ILE A 459 13.08 -17.46 26.19
C ILE A 459 12.52 -17.86 27.56
N ALA A 460 11.59 -17.07 28.11
CA ALA A 460 10.99 -17.37 29.41
C ALA A 460 10.29 -18.74 29.45
N ARG A 461 9.76 -19.21 28.31
CA ARG A 461 9.21 -20.57 28.20
C ARG A 461 10.30 -21.64 28.28
N PHE A 462 11.47 -21.38 27.71
CA PHE A 462 12.62 -22.31 27.78
C PHE A 462 13.19 -22.45 29.19
N GLU A 463 13.22 -21.38 29.98
CA GLU A 463 13.70 -21.42 31.37
C GLU A 463 12.80 -22.28 32.30
N THR A 464 11.56 -22.58 31.90
CA THR A 464 10.60 -23.38 32.69
C THR A 464 10.65 -24.90 32.45
N GLY A 465 11.66 -25.42 31.75
CA GLY A 465 11.98 -26.87 31.78
C GLY A 465 11.42 -27.74 30.65
N PHE A 466 11.23 -27.21 29.44
CA PHE A 466 10.97 -28.05 28.26
C PHE A 466 12.24 -28.77 27.77
N THR A 467 12.26 -30.11 27.82
CA THR A 467 13.23 -30.99 27.13
C THR A 467 12.47 -31.82 26.08
N PRO A 468 13.07 -32.43 25.00
CA PRO A 468 14.42 -32.43 24.45
C PRO A 468 14.49 -31.88 22.98
N LYS A 469 13.79 -30.78 22.66
CA LYS A 469 13.87 -30.07 21.35
C LYS A 469 14.53 -28.69 21.49
N GLU A 470 15.64 -28.66 22.22
CA GLU A 470 16.39 -27.46 22.60
C GLU A 470 17.11 -26.85 21.40
N ILE A 471 16.37 -26.08 20.60
CA ILE A 471 16.97 -25.13 19.67
C ILE A 471 16.40 -23.74 19.94
N GLY A 472 17.18 -22.90 20.63
CA GLY A 472 17.03 -21.46 20.81
C GLY A 472 17.24 -20.64 19.54
N CYS A 473 16.90 -21.20 18.39
CA CYS A 473 16.75 -20.44 17.17
C CYS A 473 15.25 -20.24 16.98
N PHE A 474 14.77 -19.03 17.23
CA PHE A 474 13.34 -18.71 17.24
C PHE A 474 12.67 -19.14 15.92
N LEU A 475 11.68 -20.04 15.98
CA LEU A 475 11.07 -20.65 14.80
C LEU A 475 10.52 -19.62 13.78
N PRO A 476 9.84 -18.53 14.19
CA PRO A 476 9.43 -17.47 13.26
C PRO A 476 10.61 -16.82 12.53
N TYR A 477 11.74 -16.63 13.23
CA TYR A 477 12.97 -16.08 12.63
C TYR A 477 13.56 -17.06 11.61
N ILE A 478 13.70 -18.34 11.98
CA ILE A 478 14.22 -19.39 11.08
C ILE A 478 13.39 -19.47 9.81
N VAL A 479 12.06 -19.52 9.94
CA VAL A 479 11.15 -19.60 8.79
C VAL A 479 11.37 -18.41 7.85
N LEU A 480 11.41 -17.18 8.40
CA LEU A 480 11.62 -15.99 7.58
C LEU A 480 13.00 -15.94 6.93
N THR A 481 14.09 -16.18 7.66
CA THR A 481 15.43 -16.12 7.06
C THR A 481 15.68 -17.27 6.10
N ARG A 482 15.09 -18.46 6.33
CA ARG A 482 15.15 -19.59 5.39
C ARG A 482 14.50 -19.24 4.06
N ILE A 483 13.28 -18.68 4.09
CA ILE A 483 12.58 -18.21 2.88
C ILE A 483 13.41 -17.11 2.19
N TRP A 484 13.87 -16.12 2.95
CA TRP A 484 14.62 -14.98 2.41
C TRP A 484 15.91 -15.43 1.71
N ASN A 485 16.70 -16.28 2.36
CA ASN A 485 17.93 -16.81 1.78
C ASN A 485 17.67 -17.64 0.52
N GLU A 486 16.60 -18.43 0.50
CA GLU A 486 16.26 -19.23 -0.67
C GLU A 486 15.81 -18.36 -1.85
N CYS A 487 15.03 -17.30 -1.59
CA CYS A 487 14.70 -16.28 -2.60
C CYS A 487 15.98 -15.64 -3.18
N LEU A 488 16.96 -15.29 -2.34
CA LEU A 488 18.23 -14.72 -2.80
C LEU A 488 19.07 -15.72 -3.60
N ARG A 489 19.05 -17.01 -3.24
CA ARG A 489 19.75 -18.07 -3.96
C ARG A 489 19.15 -18.35 -5.34
N LEU A 490 17.83 -18.27 -5.43
CA LEU A 490 17.07 -18.50 -6.66
C LEU A 490 16.97 -17.24 -7.55
N ARG A 491 17.55 -16.12 -7.11
CA ARG A 491 17.63 -14.86 -7.84
C ARG A 491 18.13 -15.05 -9.27
N GLY A 492 17.45 -14.40 -10.22
CA GLY A 492 17.78 -14.43 -11.65
C GLY A 492 17.17 -15.57 -12.45
N ARG A 493 16.44 -16.51 -11.82
CA ARG A 493 15.66 -17.53 -12.52
C ARG A 493 14.31 -16.96 -13.01
N PRO A 494 13.69 -17.55 -14.07
CA PRO A 494 12.30 -17.25 -14.37
C PRO A 494 11.40 -17.74 -13.23
N SER A 495 10.26 -17.08 -13.01
CA SER A 495 9.26 -17.58 -12.08
C SER A 495 8.60 -18.87 -12.65
N PRO A 496 7.92 -19.67 -11.83
CA PRO A 496 7.93 -19.63 -10.37
C PRO A 496 9.26 -20.10 -9.75
N ALA A 497 10.21 -20.58 -10.56
CA ALA A 497 11.47 -21.19 -10.10
C ALA A 497 12.43 -20.23 -9.39
N ASN A 498 12.11 -18.93 -9.34
CA ASN A 498 12.80 -17.92 -8.55
C ASN A 498 12.33 -17.83 -7.08
N ASN A 499 11.29 -18.57 -6.69
CA ASN A 499 10.78 -18.63 -5.33
C ASN A 499 10.85 -20.07 -4.77
N PRO A 500 11.06 -20.23 -3.46
CA PRO A 500 11.02 -21.55 -2.83
C PRO A 500 9.61 -22.12 -2.77
N TYR A 501 9.51 -23.45 -2.81
CA TYR A 501 8.30 -24.18 -2.45
C TYR A 501 8.15 -24.27 -0.94
N LEU A 502 6.91 -24.19 -0.44
CA LEU A 502 6.63 -24.29 0.99
C LEU A 502 7.14 -25.61 1.58
N HIS A 503 6.88 -26.75 0.93
CA HIS A 503 7.33 -28.06 1.41
C HIS A 503 8.84 -28.09 1.70
N ARG A 504 9.67 -27.53 0.80
CA ARG A 504 11.13 -27.52 0.99
C ARG A 504 11.57 -26.73 2.21
N ILE A 505 10.92 -25.59 2.46
CA ILE A 505 11.20 -24.76 3.63
C ILE A 505 10.88 -25.53 4.91
N VAL A 506 9.73 -26.23 4.93
CA VAL A 506 9.30 -27.03 6.08
C VAL A 506 10.22 -28.23 6.29
N GLU A 507 10.54 -28.98 5.23
CA GLU A 507 11.42 -30.15 5.26
C GLU A 507 12.84 -29.79 5.73
N ASP A 508 13.42 -28.68 5.23
CA ASP A 508 14.75 -28.23 5.66
C ASP A 508 14.76 -27.90 7.17
N ILE A 509 13.71 -27.24 7.68
CA ILE A 509 13.60 -26.90 9.10
C ILE A 509 13.37 -28.15 9.95
N GLU A 510 12.49 -29.05 9.51
CA GLU A 510 12.23 -30.33 10.17
C GLU A 510 13.51 -31.17 10.26
N GLN A 511 14.30 -31.22 9.19
CA GLN A 511 15.56 -31.96 9.14
C GLN A 511 16.65 -31.32 10.00
N ASP A 512 16.90 -30.02 9.83
CA ASP A 512 18.04 -29.35 10.45
C ASP A 512 17.80 -29.07 11.95
N PHE A 513 16.53 -28.89 12.36
CA PHE A 513 16.15 -28.47 13.71
C PHE A 513 15.26 -29.47 14.48
N ARG A 514 14.72 -30.51 13.84
CA ARG A 514 13.81 -31.50 14.47
C ARG A 514 12.56 -30.89 15.13
N TYR A 515 12.11 -29.73 14.66
CA TYR A 515 10.80 -29.20 15.04
C TYR A 515 9.69 -30.14 14.57
N GLU A 516 8.61 -30.21 15.33
CA GLU A 516 7.42 -30.91 14.87
C GLU A 516 6.82 -30.18 13.67
N ARG A 517 6.47 -30.93 12.61
CA ARG A 517 5.92 -30.35 11.39
C ARG A 517 4.73 -29.42 11.66
N ASN A 518 3.85 -29.80 12.59
CA ASN A 518 2.70 -28.98 12.97
C ASN A 518 3.11 -27.63 13.57
N ASP A 519 4.18 -27.55 14.36
CA ASP A 519 4.68 -26.29 14.92
C ASP A 519 5.21 -25.37 13.82
N ILE A 520 5.92 -25.95 12.85
CA ILE A 520 6.44 -25.21 11.68
C ILE A 520 5.26 -24.68 10.86
N LEU A 521 4.28 -25.52 10.55
CA LEU A 521 3.11 -25.14 9.77
C LEU A 521 2.25 -24.10 10.49
N GLN A 522 2.04 -24.24 11.80
CA GLN A 522 1.34 -23.24 12.60
C GLN A 522 2.10 -21.91 12.60
N THR A 523 3.43 -21.93 12.67
CA THR A 523 4.25 -20.72 12.55
C THR A 523 4.13 -20.08 11.17
N VAL A 524 4.13 -20.88 10.10
CA VAL A 524 3.89 -20.41 8.73
C VAL A 524 2.50 -19.77 8.61
N LEU A 525 1.47 -20.41 9.16
CA LEU A 525 0.11 -19.88 9.18
C LEU A 525 0.06 -18.55 9.95
N ASP A 526 0.71 -18.45 11.10
CA ASP A 526 0.77 -17.22 11.90
C ASP A 526 1.45 -16.07 11.14
N LEU A 527 2.58 -16.36 10.48
CA LEU A 527 3.30 -15.40 9.64
C LEU A 527 2.49 -14.97 8.40
N TYR A 528 1.59 -15.84 7.93
CA TYR A 528 0.64 -15.54 6.86
C TYR A 528 -0.60 -14.76 7.36
N GLY A 529 -1.20 -15.16 8.49
CA GLY A 529 -2.55 -14.76 8.91
C GLY A 529 -2.62 -13.54 9.84
N LYS A 530 -1.56 -13.19 10.58
CA LYS A 530 -1.62 -12.18 11.66
C LYS A 530 -1.58 -10.71 11.24
N ALA A 531 -2.28 -10.33 10.18
CA ALA A 531 -2.45 -8.90 9.86
C ALA A 531 -3.83 -8.54 9.34
N GLY A 532 -4.89 -8.98 10.01
CA GLY A 532 -6.22 -8.36 9.90
C GLY A 532 -6.68 -8.13 8.46
N ARG A 533 -6.52 -9.15 7.59
CA ARG A 533 -6.87 -9.10 6.16
C ARG A 533 -6.03 -8.12 5.29
N ARG A 534 -4.96 -7.49 5.81
CA ARG A 534 -4.28 -6.35 5.15
C ARG A 534 -2.75 -6.38 5.03
N SER A 535 -1.94 -7.17 5.77
CA SER A 535 -0.46 -7.16 5.55
C SER A 535 0.39 -8.32 6.15
N ASN A 536 0.69 -9.35 5.37
CA ASN A 536 1.35 -10.58 5.85
C ASN A 536 2.89 -10.46 5.92
N PHE A 537 3.57 -11.28 6.75
CA PHE A 537 5.05 -11.40 6.75
C PHE A 537 5.56 -12.30 5.63
N ILE A 538 4.74 -13.26 5.22
CA ILE A 538 4.95 -14.13 4.06
C ILE A 538 3.70 -14.18 3.19
N THR A 539 3.83 -14.63 1.95
CA THR A 539 2.68 -14.84 1.06
C THR A 539 2.93 -16.00 0.11
N PHE A 540 1.85 -16.62 -0.35
CA PHE A 540 1.86 -17.76 -1.26
C PHE A 540 1.48 -17.33 -2.68
N ARG A 541 1.89 -18.13 -3.68
CA ARG A 541 1.42 -17.98 -5.06
C ARG A 541 -0.06 -18.36 -5.21
N LYS A 542 -0.49 -19.46 -4.58
CA LYS A 542 -1.90 -19.91 -4.63
C LYS A 542 -2.79 -18.92 -3.87
N LYS A 543 -3.91 -18.52 -4.49
CA LYS A 543 -4.82 -17.44 -4.04
C LYS A 543 -5.89 -17.89 -3.05
N GLN A 544 -5.88 -19.15 -2.67
CA GLN A 544 -6.84 -19.71 -1.72
C GLN A 544 -6.66 -19.04 -0.36
N ARG A 545 -7.78 -18.64 0.26
CA ARG A 545 -7.75 -18.14 1.64
C ARG A 545 -7.26 -19.27 2.54
N VAL A 546 -6.17 -19.02 3.24
CA VAL A 546 -5.60 -19.94 4.22
C VAL A 546 -6.02 -19.45 5.59
N GLU A 547 -6.89 -20.20 6.27
CA GLU A 547 -7.34 -19.87 7.63
C GLU A 547 -6.84 -20.87 8.66
N ARG A 548 -6.60 -22.09 8.21
CA ARG A 548 -6.15 -23.20 9.04
C ARG A 548 -4.88 -23.81 8.47
N VAL A 549 -4.19 -24.62 9.28
CA VAL A 549 -2.95 -25.27 8.89
C VAL A 549 -3.18 -26.20 7.69
N GLU A 550 -4.35 -26.84 7.63
CA GLU A 550 -4.73 -27.76 6.56
C GLU A 550 -4.94 -27.06 5.21
N ASP A 551 -5.21 -25.75 5.24
CA ASP A 551 -5.37 -24.94 4.02
C ASP A 551 -4.04 -24.53 3.40
N LEU A 552 -2.91 -24.76 4.09
CA LEU A 552 -1.61 -24.32 3.64
C LEU A 552 -1.25 -24.97 2.30
N PRO A 553 -0.90 -24.18 1.27
CA PRO A 553 -0.70 -24.72 -0.06
C PRO A 553 0.69 -25.37 -0.18
N TRP A 554 0.79 -26.63 0.22
CA TRP A 554 2.04 -27.42 0.30
C TRP A 554 2.91 -27.35 -0.97
N GLU A 555 2.28 -27.44 -2.14
CA GLU A 555 2.93 -27.40 -3.46
C GLU A 555 3.06 -25.98 -4.05
N SER A 556 2.65 -24.94 -3.31
CA SER A 556 2.80 -23.56 -3.76
C SER A 556 4.18 -23.02 -3.38
N THR A 557 4.65 -22.06 -4.18
CA THR A 557 5.77 -21.24 -3.78
C THR A 557 5.38 -20.25 -2.68
N VAL A 558 6.35 -19.93 -1.82
CA VAL A 558 6.25 -18.99 -0.71
C VAL A 558 7.31 -17.90 -0.85
N ARG A 559 7.02 -16.68 -0.40
CA ARG A 559 7.96 -15.56 -0.40
C ARG A 559 7.86 -14.74 0.88
N ILE A 560 8.98 -14.14 1.28
CA ILE A 560 9.03 -13.17 2.38
C ILE A 560 8.62 -11.78 1.86
N THR A 561 7.77 -11.08 2.61
CA THR A 561 7.37 -9.72 2.25
C THR A 561 8.38 -8.68 2.75
N TYR A 562 8.30 -7.45 2.24
CA TYR A 562 9.13 -6.34 2.75
C TYR A 562 8.97 -6.14 4.27
N ARG A 563 7.73 -6.29 4.78
CA ARG A 563 7.44 -6.26 6.22
C ARG A 563 8.21 -7.37 6.95
N GLY A 564 8.19 -8.59 6.45
CA GLY A 564 9.01 -9.71 6.98
C GLY A 564 10.49 -9.36 7.07
N LYS A 565 11.06 -8.83 5.98
CA LYS A 565 12.48 -8.43 5.92
C LYS A 565 12.83 -7.34 6.92
N VAL A 566 12.03 -6.28 7.02
CA VAL A 566 12.29 -5.14 7.93
C VAL A 566 12.05 -5.50 9.39
N THR A 567 11.01 -6.28 9.68
CA THR A 567 10.75 -6.75 11.05
C THR A 567 11.93 -7.54 11.57
N VAL A 568 12.43 -8.52 10.80
CA VAL A 568 13.58 -9.34 11.22
C VAL A 568 14.92 -8.61 11.13
N GLY A 569 15.14 -7.80 10.09
CA GLY A 569 16.42 -7.13 9.85
C GLY A 569 16.64 -5.83 10.61
N SER A 570 15.57 -5.22 11.15
CA SER A 570 15.63 -3.89 11.77
C SER A 570 14.90 -3.79 13.10
N VAL A 571 13.62 -4.17 13.17
CA VAL A 571 12.76 -3.84 14.32
C VAL A 571 13.04 -4.74 15.52
N ILE A 572 13.00 -6.06 15.35
CA ILE A 572 13.14 -7.00 16.47
C ILE A 572 14.56 -7.00 17.05
N CYS A 573 15.54 -6.53 16.28
CA CYS A 573 16.92 -6.33 16.73
C CYS A 573 17.10 -5.05 17.56
N SER A 574 16.08 -4.21 17.70
CA SER A 574 16.20 -2.93 18.43
C SER A 574 16.19 -3.14 19.94
N PHE A 575 16.93 -2.31 20.67
CA PHE A 575 16.85 -2.31 22.13
C PHE A 575 15.43 -2.00 22.62
N GLY A 576 14.74 -1.07 21.96
CA GLY A 576 13.38 -0.68 22.34
C GLY A 576 12.40 -1.83 22.33
N TYR A 577 12.49 -2.68 21.32
CA TYR A 577 11.70 -3.92 21.24
C TYR A 577 12.01 -4.87 22.41
N LEU A 578 13.29 -5.11 22.69
CA LEU A 578 13.74 -6.04 23.74
C LEU A 578 13.38 -5.54 25.14
N ARG A 579 13.45 -4.22 25.35
CA ARG A 579 13.02 -3.56 26.59
C ARG A 579 11.53 -3.79 26.84
N ASP A 580 10.67 -3.50 25.87
CA ASP A 580 9.22 -3.71 26.00
C ASP A 580 8.90 -5.19 26.30
N CYS A 581 9.55 -6.10 25.59
CA CYS A 581 9.37 -7.53 25.83
C CYS A 581 9.76 -7.91 27.27
N SER A 582 10.80 -7.29 27.83
CA SER A 582 11.25 -7.52 29.21
C SER A 582 10.30 -6.93 30.25
N GLU A 583 9.78 -5.71 30.03
CA GLU A 583 8.82 -5.06 30.94
C GLU A 583 7.51 -5.84 31.07
N ARG A 584 7.11 -6.57 30.02
CA ARG A 584 5.91 -7.43 30.05
C ARG A 584 6.10 -8.70 30.84
N LEU A 585 7.30 -9.27 30.83
CA LEU A 585 7.62 -10.45 31.62
C LEU A 585 7.58 -10.14 33.11
N VAL A 586 8.01 -8.93 33.49
CA VAL A 586 8.01 -8.50 34.89
C VAL A 586 7.46 -7.06 34.98
N PRO A 587 6.12 -6.91 35.12
CA PRO A 587 5.48 -5.61 35.17
C PRO A 587 5.97 -4.73 36.34
N ASN A 588 6.02 -3.42 36.12
CA ASN A 588 6.37 -2.39 37.12
C ASN A 588 7.82 -2.42 37.65
N LEU A 589 8.76 -3.02 36.91
CA LEU A 589 10.18 -2.87 37.20
C LEU A 589 10.63 -1.40 37.00
N PRO A 590 11.42 -0.83 37.94
CA PRO A 590 12.10 0.44 37.71
C PRO A 590 13.01 0.38 36.47
N ASP A 591 13.10 1.46 35.69
CA ASP A 591 13.88 1.54 34.44
C ASP A 591 15.30 0.94 34.55
N TYR A 592 16.03 1.30 35.62
CA TYR A 592 17.40 0.80 35.82
C TYR A 592 17.47 -0.72 36.05
N LYS A 593 16.40 -1.35 36.53
CA LYS A 593 16.30 -2.81 36.66
C LYS A 593 15.87 -3.46 35.34
N VAL A 594 15.04 -2.78 34.54
CA VAL A 594 14.64 -3.26 33.20
C VAL A 594 15.86 -3.37 32.30
N GLU A 595 16.74 -2.36 32.29
CA GLU A 595 17.97 -2.39 31.49
C GLU A 595 18.89 -3.55 31.89
N THR A 596 19.06 -3.80 33.19
CA THR A 596 19.82 -4.95 33.70
C THR A 596 19.16 -6.26 33.29
N GLN A 597 17.84 -6.39 33.42
CA GLN A 597 17.09 -7.58 32.99
C GLN A 597 17.26 -7.84 31.49
N VAL A 598 17.26 -6.80 30.65
CA VAL A 598 17.52 -6.93 29.22
C VAL A 598 18.92 -7.52 28.97
N ILE A 599 19.94 -7.03 29.68
CA ILE A 599 21.33 -7.54 29.57
C ILE A 599 21.41 -9.01 29.99
N GLU A 600 20.80 -9.37 31.11
CA GLU A 600 20.75 -10.76 31.59
C GLU A 600 20.02 -11.67 30.59
N ASN A 601 18.89 -11.23 30.06
CA ASN A 601 18.15 -11.99 29.05
C ASN A 601 18.96 -12.16 27.75
N ILE A 602 19.74 -11.16 27.33
CA ILE A 602 20.64 -11.27 26.16
C ILE A 602 21.75 -12.29 26.41
N ARG A 603 22.26 -12.37 27.65
CA ARG A 603 23.22 -13.41 28.04
C ARG A 603 22.58 -14.79 27.87
N SER A 604 21.39 -15.01 28.41
CA SER A 604 20.64 -16.25 28.24
C SER A 604 20.40 -16.57 26.75
N ILE A 605 20.02 -15.58 25.93
CA ILE A 605 19.87 -15.75 24.47
C ILE A 605 21.17 -16.25 23.83
N ALA A 606 22.30 -15.64 24.19
CA ALA A 606 23.59 -15.96 23.61
C ALA A 606 24.01 -17.40 23.95
N GLU A 607 23.83 -17.82 25.20
CA GLU A 607 24.10 -19.18 25.68
C GLU A 607 23.22 -20.21 24.97
N ILE A 608 21.90 -20.02 24.97
CA ILE A 608 20.94 -20.93 24.34
C ILE A 608 21.23 -21.03 22.83
N HIS A 609 21.56 -19.91 22.17
CA HIS A 609 21.89 -19.91 20.75
C HIS A 609 23.18 -20.68 20.44
N LEU A 610 24.24 -20.52 21.25
CA LEU A 610 25.49 -21.26 21.08
C LEU A 610 25.28 -22.77 21.30
N ALA A 611 24.54 -23.15 22.33
CA ALA A 611 24.16 -24.55 22.59
C ALA A 611 23.38 -25.15 21.41
N SER A 612 22.45 -24.37 20.84
CA SER A 612 21.70 -24.77 19.65
C SER A 612 22.59 -24.97 18.43
N LEU A 613 23.54 -24.06 18.20
CA LEU A 613 24.49 -24.19 17.09
C LEU A 613 25.39 -25.41 17.24
N GLN A 614 25.83 -25.74 18.46
CA GLN A 614 26.59 -26.96 18.73
C GLN A 614 25.75 -28.20 18.42
N SER A 615 24.51 -28.24 18.90
CA SER A 615 23.56 -29.33 18.62
C SER A 615 23.32 -29.52 17.12
N ILE A 616 23.06 -28.43 16.38
CA ILE A 616 22.87 -28.46 14.91
C ILE A 616 24.13 -28.96 14.21
N ARG A 617 25.32 -28.49 14.62
CA ARG A 617 26.58 -28.98 14.06
C ARG A 617 26.71 -30.48 14.27
N ASP A 618 26.52 -30.94 15.50
CA ASP A 618 26.76 -32.34 15.87
C ASP A 618 25.73 -33.29 15.24
N MET A 619 24.47 -32.84 15.07
CA MET A 619 23.39 -33.65 14.48
C MET A 619 23.35 -33.58 12.95
N THR A 620 23.53 -32.40 12.37
CA THR A 620 23.26 -32.14 10.94
C THR A 620 24.55 -32.05 10.11
N PHE A 621 25.66 -31.63 10.73
CA PHE A 621 26.93 -31.39 10.05
C PHE A 621 28.17 -31.98 10.77
N PRO A 622 28.12 -33.23 11.30
CA PRO A 622 29.11 -33.74 12.27
C PRO A 622 30.56 -33.74 11.74
N THR A 623 30.74 -33.84 10.43
CA THR A 623 32.06 -33.93 9.79
C THR A 623 32.34 -32.80 8.79
N ASP A 624 31.46 -31.82 8.65
CA ASP A 624 31.56 -30.80 7.62
C ASP A 624 32.35 -29.58 8.10
N LYS A 625 33.56 -29.39 7.58
CA LYS A 625 34.42 -28.23 7.90
C LYS A 625 33.81 -26.89 7.48
N ASN A 626 32.82 -26.88 6.58
CA ASN A 626 32.13 -25.68 6.10
C ASN A 626 30.71 -25.53 6.67
N TRP A 627 30.37 -26.33 7.70
CA TRP A 627 29.01 -26.37 8.28
C TRP A 627 28.47 -24.98 8.60
N PHE A 628 29.28 -24.12 9.21
CA PHE A 628 28.83 -22.81 9.65
C PHE A 628 28.52 -21.87 8.47
N SER A 629 29.29 -21.96 7.38
CA SER A 629 28.98 -21.21 6.17
C SER A 629 27.68 -21.72 5.53
N LYS A 630 27.44 -23.04 5.53
CA LYS A 630 26.17 -23.61 5.06
C LYS A 630 24.98 -23.19 5.94
N TYR A 631 25.18 -23.17 7.26
CA TYR A 631 24.19 -22.69 8.22
C TYR A 631 23.84 -21.22 7.96
N LEU A 632 24.85 -20.34 7.83
CA LEU A 632 24.62 -18.92 7.53
C LEU A 632 23.94 -18.71 6.18
N LEU A 633 24.23 -19.54 5.17
CA LEU A 633 23.53 -19.49 3.88
C LEU A 633 22.07 -19.89 3.96
N ARG A 634 21.70 -20.81 4.86
CA ARG A 634 20.31 -21.24 5.03
C ARG A 634 19.55 -20.31 5.97
N TYR A 635 20.11 -19.96 7.12
CA TYR A 635 19.38 -19.34 8.24
C TYR A 635 19.96 -18.02 8.72
N GLY A 636 21.16 -17.63 8.26
CA GLY A 636 21.77 -16.35 8.63
C GLY A 636 20.97 -15.16 8.10
N LEU A 637 21.01 -14.04 8.82
CA LEU A 637 20.37 -12.79 8.40
C LEU A 637 21.12 -12.18 7.21
N PRO A 638 20.48 -11.99 6.04
CA PRO A 638 21.05 -11.23 4.92
C PRO A 638 21.26 -9.77 5.28
N LEU A 639 22.49 -9.27 5.13
CA LEU A 639 22.81 -7.85 5.36
C LEU A 639 22.54 -7.01 4.12
N GLU A 640 21.28 -6.98 3.68
CA GLU A 640 20.79 -6.09 2.62
C GLU A 640 20.56 -4.67 3.16
N PRO A 641 21.31 -3.63 2.72
CA PRO A 641 21.21 -2.27 3.28
C PRO A 641 19.80 -1.68 3.31
N ALA A 642 18.97 -2.05 2.33
CA ALA A 642 17.58 -1.61 2.24
C ALA A 642 16.72 -2.12 3.43
N PHE A 643 17.07 -3.24 4.07
CA PHE A 643 16.24 -3.91 5.09
C PHE A 643 16.87 -3.98 6.47
N VAL A 644 18.20 -3.97 6.58
CA VAL A 644 18.90 -4.08 7.87
C VAL A 644 19.39 -2.74 8.43
N ARG A 645 19.70 -2.69 9.73
CA ARG A 645 20.43 -1.56 10.36
C ARG A 645 21.94 -1.63 10.20
N MET A 646 22.48 -2.84 10.11
CA MET A 646 23.92 -3.08 10.16
C MET A 646 24.58 -2.85 8.81
N HIS A 647 25.83 -2.36 8.83
CA HIS A 647 26.64 -2.23 7.62
C HIS A 647 27.00 -3.62 7.05
N PRO A 648 26.97 -3.83 5.72
CA PRO A 648 27.30 -5.14 5.12
C PRO A 648 28.65 -5.73 5.53
N ASP A 649 29.61 -4.88 5.88
CA ASP A 649 30.96 -5.29 6.32
C ASP A 649 31.00 -5.89 7.74
N THR A 650 29.91 -5.79 8.50
CA THR A 650 29.81 -6.40 9.83
C THR A 650 29.47 -7.90 9.78
N GLY A 651 29.07 -8.42 8.62
CA GLY A 651 28.75 -9.82 8.42
C GLY A 651 29.86 -10.59 7.70
N ARG A 652 29.70 -11.92 7.64
CA ARG A 652 30.60 -12.80 6.91
C ARG A 652 30.25 -12.81 5.43
N LYS A 653 31.25 -12.53 4.57
CA LYS A 653 31.13 -12.71 3.12
C LYS A 653 31.24 -14.19 2.78
N ILE A 654 30.27 -14.70 2.01
CA ILE A 654 30.23 -16.10 1.59
C ILE A 654 30.42 -16.16 0.08
N LYS A 655 31.35 -17.00 -0.39
CA LYS A 655 31.72 -17.09 -1.81
C LYS A 655 30.49 -17.46 -2.66
N GLY A 656 30.28 -16.71 -3.74
CA GLY A 656 29.17 -16.94 -4.68
C GLY A 656 27.85 -16.25 -4.31
N TYR A 657 27.82 -15.46 -3.25
CA TYR A 657 26.64 -14.70 -2.81
C TYR A 657 26.98 -13.21 -2.72
N SER A 658 26.04 -12.35 -3.12
CA SER A 658 26.23 -10.90 -3.19
C SER A 658 26.22 -10.23 -1.82
N GLU A 659 25.34 -10.67 -0.91
CA GLU A 659 25.19 -10.04 0.40
C GLU A 659 25.89 -10.85 1.49
N SER A 660 26.48 -10.16 2.48
CA SER A 660 27.03 -10.81 3.68
C SER A 660 25.92 -11.44 4.54
N ARG A 661 26.29 -12.36 5.42
CA ARG A 661 25.38 -13.00 6.39
C ARG A 661 25.89 -12.83 7.81
N THR A 662 24.98 -12.69 8.77
CA THR A 662 25.32 -12.69 10.19
C THR A 662 24.34 -13.53 11.00
N LEU A 663 24.75 -13.97 12.19
CA LEU A 663 23.84 -14.56 13.15
C LEU A 663 22.90 -13.49 13.69
N PHE A 664 21.66 -13.89 13.96
CA PHE A 664 20.66 -13.01 14.58
C PHE A 664 21.14 -12.38 15.88
N VAL A 665 21.71 -13.21 16.77
CA VAL A 665 22.21 -12.77 18.08
C VAL A 665 23.34 -11.75 17.94
N ASN A 666 24.19 -11.87 16.92
CA ASN A 666 25.18 -10.83 16.61
C ASN A 666 24.51 -9.49 16.24
N SER A 667 23.39 -9.52 15.51
CA SER A 667 22.63 -8.31 15.22
C SER A 667 22.01 -7.67 16.46
N ILE A 668 21.53 -8.48 17.40
CA ILE A 668 21.02 -8.02 18.71
C ILE A 668 22.15 -7.36 19.50
N LEU A 669 23.27 -8.06 19.70
CA LEU A 669 24.41 -7.57 20.48
C LEU A 669 24.98 -6.26 19.93
N VAL A 670 25.16 -6.16 18.61
CA VAL A 670 25.66 -4.93 17.96
C VAL A 670 24.70 -3.76 18.14
N SER A 671 23.40 -4.00 18.00
CA SER A 671 22.35 -2.98 18.20
C SER A 671 22.39 -2.42 19.62
N ILE A 672 22.54 -3.27 20.62
CA ILE A 672 22.49 -2.90 22.05
C ILE A 672 23.80 -2.25 22.50
N LEU A 673 24.94 -2.71 21.97
CA LEU A 673 26.21 -2.01 22.13
C LEU A 673 26.17 -0.60 21.55
N SER A 674 25.44 -0.36 20.45
CA SER A 674 25.27 0.98 19.91
C SER A 674 24.43 1.87 20.84
N PHE A 675 23.46 1.30 21.54
CA PHE A 675 22.61 2.00 22.49
C PHE A 675 23.39 2.48 23.72
N PHE A 676 24.13 1.58 24.37
CA PHE A 676 24.94 1.89 25.55
C PHE A 676 26.30 2.52 25.18
N LYS A 677 26.37 3.36 24.14
CA LYS A 677 27.65 3.92 23.67
C LYS A 677 28.42 4.71 24.73
N HIS A 678 27.70 5.40 25.60
CA HIS A 678 28.27 6.31 26.60
C HIS A 678 28.06 5.85 28.06
N ASP A 679 27.41 4.70 28.27
CA ASP A 679 27.21 4.14 29.62
C ASP A 679 28.51 3.48 30.11
N ARG A 680 29.04 3.94 31.25
CA ARG A 680 30.34 3.47 31.78
C ARG A 680 30.26 2.14 32.50
N ILE A 681 29.06 1.67 32.84
CA ILE A 681 28.84 0.45 33.64
C ILE A 681 28.33 -0.67 32.73
N LYS A 682 27.30 -0.41 31.92
CA LYS A 682 26.64 -1.46 31.11
C LYS A 682 27.40 -1.79 29.84
N ARG A 683 28.10 -0.82 29.26
CA ARG A 683 28.87 -1.04 28.02
C ARG A 683 30.00 -2.05 28.19
N PRO A 684 30.86 -1.98 29.23
CA PRO A 684 31.88 -3.00 29.47
C PRO A 684 31.29 -4.43 29.58
N LEU A 685 30.17 -4.59 30.31
CA LEU A 685 29.50 -5.89 30.46
C LEU A 685 29.05 -6.46 29.11
N LEU A 686 28.43 -5.63 28.25
CA LEU A 686 28.02 -6.05 26.91
C LEU A 686 29.21 -6.37 25.99
N ILE A 687 30.34 -5.67 26.15
CA ILE A 687 31.58 -5.99 25.42
C ILE A 687 32.12 -7.35 25.86
N GLU A 688 32.07 -7.64 27.16
CA GLU A 688 32.48 -8.94 27.70
C GLU A 688 31.59 -10.07 27.17
N ILE A 689 30.26 -9.91 27.23
CA ILE A 689 29.31 -10.87 26.66
C ILE A 689 29.61 -11.09 25.18
N LYS A 690 29.77 -10.02 24.40
CA LYS A 690 30.10 -10.16 22.97
C LYS A 690 31.44 -10.87 22.75
N SER A 691 32.46 -10.55 23.54
CA SER A 691 33.78 -11.17 23.43
C SER A 691 33.72 -12.67 23.73
N LYS A 692 33.01 -13.07 24.78
CA LYS A 692 32.78 -14.48 25.12
C LYS A 692 31.99 -15.19 24.04
N PHE A 693 30.92 -14.56 23.53
CA PHE A 693 30.14 -15.11 22.42
C PHE A 693 30.98 -15.35 21.17
N ASP A 694 31.78 -14.36 20.74
CA ASP A 694 32.67 -14.49 19.58
C ASP A 694 33.74 -15.58 19.79
N MET A 695 34.28 -15.69 21.01
CA MET A 695 35.25 -16.73 21.38
C MET A 695 34.63 -18.13 21.25
N TYR A 696 33.48 -18.37 21.87
CA TYR A 696 32.80 -19.66 21.82
C TYR A 696 32.34 -20.01 20.39
N LEU A 697 31.83 -19.02 19.65
CA LEU A 697 31.48 -19.20 18.24
C LEU A 697 32.70 -19.66 17.41
N ALA A 698 33.86 -19.03 17.60
CA ALA A 698 35.08 -19.43 16.93
C ALA A 698 35.53 -20.87 17.28
N GLN A 699 35.31 -21.31 18.52
CA GLN A 699 35.56 -22.70 18.92
C GLN A 699 34.61 -23.68 18.22
N LEU A 700 33.32 -23.35 18.17
CA LEU A 700 32.32 -24.17 17.47
C LEU A 700 32.61 -24.27 15.97
N GLU A 701 32.97 -23.15 15.34
CA GLU A 701 33.40 -23.11 13.93
C GLU A 701 34.61 -24.01 13.67
N ALA A 702 35.57 -24.03 14.61
CA ALA A 702 36.75 -24.90 14.54
C ALA A 702 36.46 -26.38 14.84
N GLY A 703 35.20 -26.74 15.10
CA GLY A 703 34.79 -28.12 15.39
C GLY A 703 35.10 -28.57 16.82
N LYS A 704 35.39 -27.64 17.74
CA LYS A 704 35.61 -27.97 19.15
C LYS A 704 34.28 -28.13 19.86
N ALA A 705 34.13 -29.16 20.67
CA ALA A 705 33.01 -29.26 21.60
C ALA A 705 33.23 -28.29 22.76
N VAL A 706 32.18 -27.54 23.13
CA VAL A 706 32.17 -26.70 24.31
C VAL A 706 31.26 -27.39 25.33
N GLU A 707 31.79 -27.69 26.51
CA GLU A 707 31.04 -28.43 27.54
C GLU A 707 30.03 -27.53 28.27
N CYS A 708 30.39 -26.25 28.49
CA CYS A 708 29.52 -25.25 29.08
C CYS A 708 29.84 -23.87 28.50
N PHE A 709 28.79 -23.11 28.15
CA PHE A 709 28.94 -21.71 27.75
C PHE A 709 28.80 -20.84 29.00
N ASP A 710 29.92 -20.58 29.67
CA ASP A 710 29.92 -19.77 30.88
C ASP A 710 30.12 -18.28 30.53
N PHE A 711 29.12 -17.47 30.85
CA PHE A 711 29.15 -16.01 30.74
C PHE A 711 29.21 -15.32 32.11
N GLU A 712 29.56 -16.02 33.21
CA GLU A 712 29.75 -15.43 34.54
C GLU A 712 30.55 -14.13 34.44
N LEU A 713 29.89 -13.01 34.74
CA LEU A 713 30.50 -11.70 34.67
C LEU A 713 31.45 -11.58 35.85
N GLU A 714 32.74 -11.37 35.60
CA GLU A 714 33.71 -11.17 36.68
C GLU A 714 33.25 -10.00 37.55
N GLY A 715 32.86 -10.28 38.80
CA GLY A 715 32.23 -9.31 39.69
C GLY A 715 33.00 -7.99 39.76
N ARG A 716 32.39 -6.92 39.25
CA ARG A 716 32.86 -5.54 39.36
C ARG A 716 31.76 -4.61 39.85
#